data_AF-A0A5C8T7J9-F1
#
_entry.id   AF-A0A5C8T7J9-F1
#
_cell.length_a   1.000
_cell.length_b   1.000
_cell.length_c   1.000
_cell.angle_alpha   90.00
_cell.angle_beta   90.00
_cell.angle_gamma   90.00
#
_symmetry.space_group_name_H-M   'P 1'
#
loop_
_entity.id
_entity.type
_entity.pdbx_description
1 polymer ?
#
loop_
_entity_poly.entity_id
_entity_poly.type
_entity_poly.pdbx_seq_one_letter_code
_entity_poly.pdbx_strand_id
1 'polypeptide(L)'
;MPSLKLSNPFRRDTDRPTLKQRAADLKASLSHLASDPLPTPERGAVQAEIRADAELVRLGHQFEAARKREIVACEACNAAQREAGRNMPKRPACLILRPEDEPFNLAPWSSGRTGEQVFPRDIDHLRKHKFTREIWRKGRDGETAWSGHGGKLPEIVPWPEAQARADEIVAAWDDWCAAKAAVNLQYDRPDLEEAADEAGTVAVNLAEAIAALPAHTAAGFRVKLRALESYSPRTLLSETDIPDEPDLDQLLSHSLWRDMQGETQSAVEPVDWHNPPPGFMASPAIEPFGFARIPDAIGLELDRLHGIAVAEFKRRGGPEKSEAEQAALRRELHLDEFNYVPARENGEVPEPALDTLSAQILALWPAWAAHTGDDGTDEQTAAYEAMQQRRFTLLHAADALPATLGSIQPKALALAWLHYVDEWRQGQKRDDYSTDGRLAIDIHMAALAQPGQTSLTVFRQEPDLVGMLDLTSASMEDLRAVHDVADLVGSVAYATTWQGRCKMRGYGDEANAAGKLMQWLGDALTDVETATSAEAARRVPGNSSDRGRRLSIWAASVIDNDDPKSIEAFARELLAHAEAERAGRGQAPATSSVAVRTDPAGSRRRTASPTQHRDPENEHRSSLSRWPESRCSPDPPRGVRAAG
;
A
#
# COMPACT_ATOMS: atom_id res chain seq x y z
N MET A 1 57.82 -6.74 20.85
CA MET A 1 56.43 -6.25 21.03
C MET A 1 55.77 -7.05 22.15
N PRO A 2 55.20 -6.40 23.19
CA PRO A 2 54.67 -7.09 24.36
C PRO A 2 53.29 -7.70 24.08
N SER A 3 53.10 -8.92 24.59
CA SER A 3 51.89 -9.72 24.52
C SER A 3 50.72 -9.04 25.26
N LEU A 4 49.64 -8.76 24.54
CA LEU A 4 48.34 -8.36 25.09
C LEU A 4 47.69 -9.58 25.76
N LYS A 5 47.62 -9.56 27.10
CA LYS A 5 46.80 -10.49 27.88
C LYS A 5 45.35 -10.02 27.83
N LEU A 6 44.52 -10.66 27.00
CA LEU A 6 43.07 -10.51 27.05
C LEU A 6 42.53 -11.16 28.32
N SER A 7 41.84 -10.37 29.14
CA SER A 7 41.13 -10.81 30.34
C SER A 7 39.91 -11.64 29.99
N ASN A 8 39.80 -12.79 30.65
CA ASN A 8 38.73 -13.78 30.49
C ASN A 8 37.36 -13.21 30.94
N PRO A 9 36.35 -13.10 30.05
CA PRO A 9 35.05 -12.48 30.33
C PRO A 9 34.13 -13.30 31.26
N PHE A 10 34.58 -14.46 31.74
CA PHE A 10 33.78 -15.33 32.62
C PHE A 10 34.10 -15.20 34.12
N ARG A 11 34.93 -14.23 34.54
CA ARG A 11 35.07 -13.92 35.97
C ARG A 11 33.84 -13.18 36.46
N ARG A 12 33.01 -13.89 37.23
CA ARG A 12 31.83 -13.35 37.91
C ARG A 12 32.28 -12.30 38.93
N ASP A 13 31.82 -11.08 38.72
CA ASP A 13 32.00 -9.96 39.65
C ASP A 13 31.18 -10.23 40.92
N THR A 14 31.84 -10.22 42.08
CA THR A 14 31.22 -10.57 43.38
C THR A 14 30.25 -9.51 43.89
N ASP A 15 30.20 -8.35 43.26
CA ASP A 15 29.38 -7.20 43.68
C ASP A 15 28.04 -7.10 42.94
N ARG A 16 27.68 -8.06 42.08
CA ARG A 16 26.37 -8.05 41.41
C ARG A 16 25.24 -8.50 42.37
N PRO A 17 24.14 -7.72 42.48
CA PRO A 17 23.01 -8.10 43.30
C PRO A 17 22.45 -9.45 42.86
N THR A 18 22.15 -10.30 43.84
CA THR A 18 21.62 -11.63 43.60
C THR A 18 20.28 -11.53 42.85
N LEU A 19 19.92 -12.57 42.09
CA LEU A 19 18.61 -12.63 41.41
C LEU A 19 17.45 -12.42 42.40
N LYS A 20 17.64 -12.84 43.65
CA LYS A 20 16.67 -12.64 44.73
C LYS A 20 16.52 -11.17 45.14
N GLN A 21 17.61 -10.39 45.18
CA GLN A 21 17.57 -8.94 45.42
C GLN A 21 16.92 -8.21 44.25
N ARG A 22 17.28 -8.55 43.01
CA ARG A 22 16.65 -7.96 41.81
C ARG A 22 15.14 -8.23 41.75
N ALA A 23 14.71 -9.43 42.12
CA ALA A 23 13.29 -9.75 42.22
C ALA A 23 12.57 -8.97 43.35
N ALA A 24 13.26 -8.69 44.46
CA ALA A 24 12.72 -7.89 45.55
C ALA A 24 12.61 -6.39 45.17
N ASP A 25 13.62 -5.84 44.49
CA ASP A 25 13.62 -4.45 44.01
C ASP A 25 12.55 -4.23 42.93
N LEU A 26 12.36 -5.21 42.05
CA LEU A 26 11.28 -5.20 41.06
C LEU A 26 9.90 -5.21 41.74
N LYS A 27 9.72 -6.05 42.78
CA LYS A 27 8.47 -6.13 43.55
C LYS A 27 8.18 -4.84 44.31
N ALA A 28 9.21 -4.19 44.86
CA ALA A 28 9.08 -2.90 45.54
C ALA A 28 8.70 -1.78 44.55
N SER A 29 9.29 -1.77 43.36
CA SER A 29 8.98 -0.81 42.29
C SER A 29 7.55 -0.97 41.78
N LEU A 30 7.08 -2.22 41.61
CA LEU A 30 5.70 -2.52 41.23
C LEU A 30 4.68 -2.15 42.32
N SER A 31 5.05 -2.27 43.60
CA SER A 31 4.18 -1.87 44.72
C SER A 31 4.03 -0.35 44.82
N HIS A 32 5.06 0.40 44.44
CA HIS A 32 5.00 1.86 44.33
C HIS A 32 4.09 2.32 43.18
N LEU A 33 4.19 1.69 42.01
CA LEU A 33 3.33 1.98 40.86
C LEU A 33 1.85 1.65 41.11
N ALA A 34 1.55 0.68 41.96
CA ALA A 34 0.17 0.33 42.33
C ALA A 34 -0.46 1.26 43.39
N SER A 35 0.34 2.13 44.02
CA SER A 35 -0.10 2.97 45.15
C SER A 35 -0.31 4.44 44.81
N ASP A 36 0.17 4.92 43.65
CA ASP A 36 -0.09 6.28 43.20
C ASP A 36 -1.45 6.33 42.48
N PRO A 37 -2.44 7.07 43.02
CA PRO A 37 -3.70 7.28 42.30
C PRO A 37 -3.41 8.02 41.00
N LEU A 38 -3.77 7.39 39.88
CA LEU A 38 -3.70 7.99 38.54
C LEU A 38 -4.21 9.44 38.62
N PRO A 39 -3.44 10.43 38.12
CA PRO A 39 -3.86 11.82 38.13
C PRO A 39 -5.22 11.89 37.44
N THR A 40 -6.22 12.35 38.18
CA THR A 40 -7.57 12.48 37.65
C THR A 40 -7.48 13.48 36.51
N PRO A 41 -7.78 13.10 35.25
CA PRO A 41 -7.61 13.99 34.12
C PRO A 41 -8.41 15.27 34.40
N GLU A 42 -7.74 16.43 34.27
CA GLU A 42 -8.40 17.71 34.47
C GLU A 42 -9.64 17.75 33.57
N ARG A 43 -10.78 18.12 34.14
CA ARG A 43 -12.10 18.11 33.48
C ARG A 43 -12.12 18.84 32.12
N GLY A 44 -11.16 19.75 31.89
CA GLY A 44 -10.96 20.46 30.63
C GLY A 44 -10.37 19.61 29.50
N ALA A 45 -9.49 18.65 29.78
CA ALA A 45 -8.88 17.80 28.75
C ALA A 45 -9.93 16.89 28.09
N VAL A 46 -10.77 16.25 28.90
CA VAL A 46 -11.87 15.40 28.43
C VAL A 46 -12.87 16.19 27.56
N GLN A 47 -13.14 17.46 27.88
CA GLN A 47 -14.02 18.30 27.05
C GLN A 47 -13.39 18.69 25.71
N ALA A 48 -12.07 18.88 25.66
CA ALA A 48 -11.35 19.16 24.42
C ALA A 48 -11.35 17.95 23.47
N GLU A 49 -11.12 16.74 24.02
CA GLU A 49 -11.18 15.47 23.27
C GLU A 49 -12.58 15.26 22.67
N ILE A 50 -13.64 15.38 23.49
CA ILE A 50 -15.04 15.26 23.03
C ILE A 50 -15.34 16.26 21.90
N ARG A 51 -14.79 17.47 21.97
CA ARG A 51 -14.99 18.49 20.94
C ARG A 51 -14.26 18.15 19.64
N ALA A 52 -13.06 17.57 19.70
CA ALA A 52 -12.31 17.13 18.52
C ALA A 52 -13.05 15.98 17.80
N ASP A 53 -13.52 14.98 18.54
CA ASP A 53 -14.29 13.87 17.95
C ASP A 53 -15.64 14.33 17.36
N ALA A 54 -16.32 15.29 18.00
CA ALA A 54 -17.55 15.86 17.46
C ALA A 54 -17.31 16.57 16.12
N GLU A 55 -16.18 17.26 15.99
CA GLU A 55 -15.77 17.89 14.74
C GLU A 55 -15.39 16.85 13.67
N LEU A 56 -14.67 15.78 14.05
CA LEU A 56 -14.41 14.64 13.16
C LEU A 56 -15.70 14.04 12.61
N VAL A 57 -16.71 13.79 13.46
CA VAL A 57 -18.01 13.26 13.01
C VAL A 57 -18.70 14.22 12.05
N ARG A 58 -18.66 15.53 12.32
CA ARG A 58 -19.19 16.55 11.42
C ARG A 58 -18.49 16.53 10.06
N LEU A 59 -17.16 16.48 10.04
CA LEU A 59 -16.36 16.40 8.81
C LEU A 59 -16.60 15.09 8.06
N GLY A 60 -16.74 13.97 8.77
CA GLY A 60 -17.06 12.66 8.18
C GLY A 60 -18.35 12.69 7.37
N HIS A 61 -19.42 13.30 7.90
CA HIS A 61 -20.66 13.47 7.16
C HIS A 61 -20.52 14.38 5.93
N GLN A 62 -19.71 15.45 6.03
CA GLN A 62 -19.42 16.33 4.90
C GLN A 62 -18.62 15.60 3.82
N PHE A 63 -17.65 14.80 4.23
CA PHE A 63 -16.82 13.98 3.34
C PHE A 63 -17.68 12.95 2.60
N GLU A 64 -18.54 12.20 3.28
CA GLU A 64 -19.46 11.24 2.66
C GLU A 64 -20.37 11.92 1.62
N ALA A 65 -20.87 13.13 1.92
CA ALA A 65 -21.68 13.91 0.98
C ALA A 65 -20.85 14.45 -0.21
N ALA A 66 -19.58 14.83 0.01
CA ALA A 66 -18.67 15.24 -1.05
C ALA A 66 -18.33 14.07 -1.99
N ARG A 67 -17.95 12.91 -1.44
CA ARG A 67 -17.67 11.69 -2.23
C ARG A 67 -18.86 11.26 -3.06
N LYS A 68 -20.09 11.32 -2.52
CA LYS A 68 -21.30 11.04 -3.32
C LYS A 68 -21.45 11.99 -4.51
N ARG A 69 -21.18 13.29 -4.32
CA ARG A 69 -21.24 14.28 -5.41
C ARG A 69 -20.16 14.02 -6.46
N GLU A 70 -18.95 13.70 -6.02
CA GLU A 70 -17.84 13.34 -6.90
C GLU A 70 -18.15 12.10 -7.73
N ILE A 71 -18.63 11.01 -7.10
CA ILE A 71 -19.00 9.79 -7.83
C ILE A 71 -20.04 10.10 -8.91
N VAL A 72 -21.08 10.87 -8.58
CA VAL A 72 -22.11 11.26 -9.56
C VAL A 72 -21.55 12.12 -10.69
N ALA A 73 -20.64 13.06 -10.39
CA ALA A 73 -20.00 13.91 -11.39
C ALA A 73 -19.07 13.09 -12.31
N CYS A 74 -18.24 12.20 -11.74
CA CYS A 74 -17.41 11.26 -12.48
C CYS A 74 -18.24 10.31 -13.35
N GLU A 75 -19.36 9.78 -12.83
CA GLU A 75 -20.28 8.94 -13.62
C GLU A 75 -20.90 9.69 -14.79
N ALA A 76 -21.26 10.97 -14.60
CA ALA A 76 -21.79 11.82 -15.66
C ALA A 76 -20.72 12.11 -16.74
N CYS A 77 -19.49 12.45 -16.33
CA CYS A 77 -18.36 12.62 -17.24
C CYS A 77 -18.08 11.33 -18.03
N ASN A 78 -17.97 10.20 -17.34
CA ASN A 78 -17.78 8.87 -17.96
C ASN A 78 -18.94 8.47 -18.88
N ALA A 79 -20.18 8.86 -18.57
CA ALA A 79 -21.33 8.63 -19.45
C ALA A 79 -21.22 9.45 -20.74
N ALA A 80 -20.82 10.73 -20.64
CA ALA A 80 -20.57 11.58 -21.80
C ALA A 80 -19.42 11.03 -22.67
N GLN A 81 -18.31 10.62 -22.07
CA GLN A 81 -17.18 10.00 -22.77
C GLN A 81 -17.57 8.68 -23.46
N ARG A 82 -18.38 7.83 -22.82
CA ARG A 82 -18.90 6.60 -23.46
C ARG A 82 -19.81 6.92 -24.64
N GLU A 83 -20.63 7.96 -24.53
CA GLU A 83 -21.46 8.42 -25.65
C GLU A 83 -20.61 8.97 -26.80
N ALA A 84 -19.57 9.76 -26.50
CA ALA A 84 -18.59 10.20 -27.49
C ALA A 84 -17.93 8.99 -28.19
N GLY A 85 -17.52 7.98 -27.42
CA GLY A 85 -16.95 6.73 -27.93
C GLY A 85 -17.89 5.94 -28.84
N ARG A 86 -19.20 5.89 -28.51
CA ARG A 86 -20.23 5.27 -29.36
C ARG A 86 -20.42 5.98 -30.69
N ASN A 87 -20.26 7.30 -30.70
CA ASN A 87 -20.44 8.14 -31.90
C ASN A 87 -19.13 8.41 -32.65
N MET A 88 -17.98 7.96 -32.12
CA MET A 88 -16.67 8.16 -32.73
C MET A 88 -16.63 7.54 -34.14
N PRO A 89 -16.25 8.29 -35.20
CA PRO A 89 -16.24 7.76 -36.55
C PRO A 89 -15.23 6.61 -36.65
N LYS A 90 -15.70 5.50 -37.22
CA LYS A 90 -14.81 4.39 -37.56
C LYS A 90 -13.71 4.90 -38.48
N ARG A 91 -12.50 4.46 -38.18
CA ARG A 91 -11.33 4.80 -38.97
C ARG A 91 -11.49 4.27 -40.41
N PRO A 92 -11.38 5.11 -41.45
CA PRO A 92 -11.49 4.66 -42.84
C PRO A 92 -10.49 3.57 -43.19
N ALA A 93 -10.92 2.60 -44.00
CA ALA A 93 -10.08 1.47 -44.41
C ALA A 93 -8.84 1.89 -45.22
N CYS A 94 -8.90 3.03 -45.94
CA CYS A 94 -7.76 3.58 -46.67
C CYS A 94 -6.63 4.11 -45.76
N LEU A 95 -6.89 4.29 -44.45
CA LEU A 95 -5.89 4.61 -43.43
C LEU A 95 -5.23 3.38 -42.81
N ILE A 96 -5.41 2.22 -43.45
CA ILE A 96 -4.65 0.99 -43.20
C ILE A 96 -3.87 0.73 -44.49
N LEU A 97 -2.54 0.57 -44.38
CA LEU A 97 -1.69 0.31 -45.54
C LEU A 97 -2.04 -1.05 -46.14
N ARG A 98 -2.30 -1.07 -47.45
CA ARG A 98 -2.68 -2.28 -48.18
C ARG A 98 -1.46 -2.90 -48.88
N PRO A 99 -1.51 -4.18 -49.26
CA PRO A 99 -0.41 -4.78 -50.03
C PRO A 99 -0.11 -4.02 -51.33
N GLU A 100 -1.13 -3.41 -51.94
CA GLU A 100 -0.96 -2.64 -53.18
C GLU A 100 -0.23 -1.31 -52.96
N ASP A 101 -0.08 -0.86 -51.70
CA ASP A 101 0.61 0.37 -51.33
C ASP A 101 2.13 0.15 -51.16
N GLU A 102 2.58 -1.10 -51.00
CA GLU A 102 3.99 -1.48 -50.79
C GLU A 102 4.91 -1.01 -51.94
N PRO A 103 4.55 -1.20 -53.23
CA PRO A 103 5.40 -0.73 -54.32
C PRO A 103 5.63 0.78 -54.29
N PHE A 104 4.67 1.57 -53.79
CA PHE A 104 4.74 3.03 -53.79
C PHE A 104 5.69 3.60 -52.72
N ASN A 105 6.16 2.78 -51.78
CA ASN A 105 7.05 3.20 -50.69
C ASN A 105 6.52 4.42 -49.92
N LEU A 106 5.21 4.41 -49.60
CA LEU A 106 4.51 5.54 -48.96
C LEU A 106 4.93 5.80 -47.51
N ALA A 107 5.55 4.82 -46.85
CA ALA A 107 6.00 4.91 -45.46
C ALA A 107 7.53 4.75 -45.41
N PRO A 108 8.29 5.81 -45.06
CA PRO A 108 9.76 5.77 -45.07
C PRO A 108 10.36 5.09 -43.83
N TRP A 109 9.53 4.67 -42.86
CA TRP A 109 9.96 4.04 -41.62
C TRP A 109 9.50 2.57 -41.58
N SER A 110 10.20 1.73 -40.83
CA SER A 110 10.06 0.27 -40.70
C SER A 110 8.67 -0.27 -40.26
N SER A 111 7.67 0.61 -40.13
CA SER A 111 6.24 0.34 -39.93
C SER A 111 5.45 0.22 -41.25
N GLY A 112 6.09 0.24 -42.42
CA GLY A 112 5.43 0.09 -43.72
C GLY A 112 4.86 -1.30 -44.02
N ARG A 113 4.54 -2.11 -43.00
CA ARG A 113 3.97 -3.43 -43.22
C ARG A 113 2.50 -3.28 -43.58
N THR A 114 2.10 -3.99 -44.61
CA THR A 114 0.70 -4.26 -44.93
C THR A 114 -0.10 -4.60 -43.67
N GLY A 115 -1.22 -3.91 -43.47
CA GLY A 115 -2.10 -4.06 -42.31
C GLY A 115 -1.82 -3.09 -41.15
N GLU A 116 -0.75 -2.30 -41.20
CA GLU A 116 -0.48 -1.27 -40.20
C GLU A 116 -1.34 -0.01 -40.41
N GLN A 117 -1.65 0.67 -39.31
CA GLN A 117 -2.42 1.92 -39.31
C GLN A 117 -1.52 3.11 -39.64
N VAL A 118 -2.04 4.07 -40.42
CA VAL A 118 -1.31 5.29 -40.78
C VAL A 118 -1.26 6.28 -39.60
N PHE A 119 -0.11 6.63 -39.04
CA PHE A 119 -0.02 7.53 -37.89
C PHE A 119 0.13 9.01 -38.30
N PRO A 120 -0.06 9.98 -37.37
CA PRO A 120 0.11 11.40 -37.69
C PRO A 120 1.46 11.73 -38.36
N ARG A 121 2.54 11.06 -37.94
CA ARG A 121 3.89 11.20 -38.53
C ARG A 121 3.94 10.77 -40.01
N ASP A 122 3.14 9.77 -40.39
CA ASP A 122 3.10 9.24 -41.74
C ASP A 122 2.36 10.24 -42.64
N ILE A 123 1.25 10.81 -42.14
CA ILE A 123 0.51 11.88 -42.84
C ILE A 123 1.40 13.10 -43.08
N ASP A 124 2.19 13.52 -42.09
CA ASP A 124 3.15 14.62 -42.25
C ASP A 124 4.20 14.31 -43.31
N HIS A 125 4.63 13.06 -43.42
CA HIS A 125 5.52 12.63 -44.49
C HIS A 125 4.83 12.69 -45.86
N LEU A 126 3.63 12.08 -45.99
CA LEU A 126 2.86 12.06 -47.24
C LEU A 126 2.58 13.47 -47.78
N ARG A 127 2.31 14.43 -46.89
CA ARG A 127 2.10 15.85 -47.25
C ARG A 127 3.35 16.54 -47.77
N LYS A 128 4.52 16.21 -47.23
CA LYS A 128 5.79 16.89 -47.54
C LYS A 128 6.51 16.26 -48.72
N HIS A 129 6.32 14.96 -48.94
CA HIS A 129 7.09 14.19 -49.89
C HIS A 129 6.46 14.21 -51.28
N LYS A 130 7.28 14.48 -52.31
CA LYS A 130 6.89 14.34 -53.71
C LYS A 130 7.34 12.98 -54.20
N PHE A 131 6.40 12.09 -54.52
CA PHE A 131 6.73 10.72 -54.90
C PHE A 131 7.37 10.66 -56.28
N THR A 132 8.50 9.95 -56.35
CA THR A 132 9.26 9.72 -57.59
C THR A 132 9.60 8.24 -57.71
N ARG A 133 9.75 7.75 -58.94
CA ARG A 133 10.24 6.39 -59.21
C ARG A 133 11.48 6.43 -60.08
N GLU A 134 12.33 5.43 -59.87
CA GLU A 134 13.48 5.19 -60.71
C GLU A 134 13.06 4.36 -61.93
N ILE A 135 13.20 4.92 -63.12
CA ILE A 135 13.04 4.17 -64.38
C ILE A 135 14.40 3.99 -65.04
N TRP A 136 14.62 2.80 -65.60
CA TRP A 136 15.87 2.48 -66.29
C TRP A 136 15.74 2.77 -67.78
N ARG A 137 16.32 3.90 -68.23
CA ARG A 137 16.35 4.27 -69.65
C ARG A 137 17.68 3.91 -70.30
N LYS A 138 17.70 3.79 -71.62
CA LYS A 138 18.94 3.63 -72.38
C LYS A 138 19.79 4.90 -72.23
N GLY A 139 21.11 4.74 -72.03
CA GLY A 139 22.04 5.88 -72.04
C GLY A 139 21.97 6.63 -73.37
N ARG A 140 22.01 7.96 -73.32
CA ARG A 140 22.15 8.81 -74.51
C ARG A 140 23.61 8.81 -74.95
N ASP A 141 23.87 9.14 -76.21
CA ASP A 141 25.25 9.23 -76.72
C ASP A 141 26.07 10.20 -75.85
N GLY A 142 27.20 9.71 -75.33
CA GLY A 142 28.08 10.46 -74.42
C GLY A 142 27.81 10.23 -72.92
N GLU A 143 26.70 9.60 -72.53
CA GLU A 143 26.48 9.22 -71.12
C GLU A 143 27.18 7.87 -70.83
N THR A 144 27.99 7.81 -69.78
CA THR A 144 28.65 6.57 -69.36
C THR A 144 27.65 5.66 -68.66
N ALA A 145 27.09 4.71 -69.39
CA ALA A 145 26.11 3.78 -68.85
C ALA A 145 26.71 2.85 -67.79
N TRP A 146 25.88 2.44 -66.82
CA TRP A 146 26.31 1.49 -65.79
C TRP A 146 26.43 0.08 -66.38
N SER A 147 27.63 -0.50 -66.28
CA SER A 147 27.96 -1.81 -66.84
C SER A 147 27.13 -2.95 -66.21
N GLY A 148 26.74 -2.82 -64.95
CA GLY A 148 25.94 -3.81 -64.23
C GLY A 148 24.47 -3.92 -64.68
N HIS A 149 23.93 -2.94 -65.42
CA HIS A 149 22.51 -2.88 -65.79
C HIS A 149 22.28 -2.84 -67.31
N GLY A 150 23.15 -3.51 -68.08
CA GLY A 150 22.97 -3.67 -69.53
C GLY A 150 22.99 -2.34 -70.30
N GLY A 151 23.75 -1.36 -69.84
CA GLY A 151 23.86 -0.06 -70.50
C GLY A 151 22.66 0.88 -70.25
N LYS A 152 21.86 0.62 -69.22
CA LYS A 152 20.80 1.54 -68.76
C LYS A 152 21.30 2.48 -67.67
N LEU A 153 20.71 3.67 -67.62
CA LEU A 153 20.91 4.66 -66.56
C LEU A 153 19.61 4.87 -65.80
N PRO A 154 19.69 5.06 -64.47
CA PRO A 154 18.52 5.38 -63.68
C PRO A 154 18.12 6.83 -63.93
N GLU A 155 16.83 7.04 -64.17
CA GLU A 155 16.23 8.36 -64.27
C GLU A 155 15.11 8.45 -63.23
N ILE A 156 15.20 9.44 -62.36
CA ILE A 156 14.18 9.72 -61.35
C ILE A 156 13.08 10.53 -62.04
N VAL A 157 11.89 9.95 -62.16
CA VAL A 157 10.72 10.61 -62.74
C VAL A 157 9.60 10.74 -61.71
N PRO A 158 8.72 11.77 -61.83
CA PRO A 158 7.53 11.84 -61.00
C PRO A 158 6.71 10.55 -61.05
N TRP A 159 6.17 10.15 -59.90
CA TRP A 159 5.33 8.97 -59.77
C TRP A 159 3.88 9.38 -59.47
N PRO A 160 3.09 9.75 -60.49
CA PRO A 160 1.75 10.32 -60.28
C PRO A 160 0.78 9.34 -59.61
N GLU A 161 0.92 8.03 -59.84
CA GLU A 161 0.10 7.01 -59.18
C GLU A 161 0.36 6.95 -57.66
N ALA A 162 1.63 6.98 -57.24
CA ALA A 162 1.99 7.02 -55.82
C ALA A 162 1.56 8.33 -55.16
N GLN A 163 1.70 9.47 -55.86
CA GLN A 163 1.24 10.76 -55.36
C GLN A 163 -0.29 10.78 -55.19
N ALA A 164 -1.05 10.30 -56.18
CA ALA A 164 -2.51 10.22 -56.08
C ALA A 164 -2.96 9.36 -54.91
N ARG A 165 -2.25 8.25 -54.65
CA ARG A 165 -2.52 7.40 -53.48
C ARG A 165 -2.17 8.10 -52.16
N ALA A 166 -1.05 8.82 -52.08
CA ALA A 166 -0.71 9.62 -50.91
C ALA A 166 -1.77 10.69 -50.62
N ASP A 167 -2.22 11.40 -51.66
CA ASP A 167 -3.25 12.43 -51.56
C ASP A 167 -4.59 11.85 -51.08
N GLU A 168 -4.97 10.65 -51.54
CA GLU A 168 -6.16 9.91 -51.07
C GLU A 168 -6.08 9.61 -49.56
N ILE A 169 -4.93 9.11 -49.08
CA ILE A 169 -4.71 8.81 -47.66
C ILE A 169 -4.78 10.08 -46.81
N VAL A 170 -4.14 11.18 -47.27
CA VAL A 170 -4.16 12.46 -46.57
C VAL A 170 -5.58 13.04 -46.49
N ALA A 171 -6.33 13.01 -47.60
CA ALA A 171 -7.71 13.50 -47.61
C ALA A 171 -8.61 12.69 -46.66
N ALA A 172 -8.50 11.36 -46.68
CA ALA A 172 -9.28 10.51 -45.77
C ALA A 172 -8.91 10.69 -44.30
N TRP A 173 -7.63 11.01 -44.01
CA TRP A 173 -7.18 11.35 -42.67
C TRP A 173 -7.80 12.66 -42.19
N ASP A 174 -7.80 13.69 -43.05
CA ASP A 174 -8.36 14.99 -42.73
C ASP A 174 -9.88 14.93 -42.52
N ASP A 175 -10.59 14.21 -43.37
CA ASP A 175 -12.04 13.96 -43.20
C ASP A 175 -12.34 13.23 -41.89
N TRP A 176 -11.53 12.20 -41.56
CA TRP A 176 -11.69 11.46 -40.31
C TRP A 176 -11.38 12.35 -39.09
N CYS A 177 -10.31 13.14 -39.12
CA CYS A 177 -9.96 14.09 -38.07
C CYS A 177 -11.05 15.16 -37.89
N ALA A 178 -11.62 15.69 -38.97
CA ALA A 178 -12.73 16.64 -38.92
C ALA A 178 -13.99 16.00 -38.30
N ALA A 179 -14.32 14.76 -38.68
CA ALA A 179 -15.43 14.03 -38.09
C ALA A 179 -15.21 13.74 -36.59
N LYS A 180 -13.99 13.36 -36.19
CA LYS A 180 -13.63 13.21 -34.76
C LYS A 180 -13.78 14.54 -34.00
N ALA A 181 -13.31 15.64 -34.58
CA ALA A 181 -13.42 16.95 -33.97
C ALA A 181 -14.88 17.39 -33.80
N ALA A 182 -15.77 17.05 -34.75
CA ALA A 182 -17.20 17.30 -34.63
C ALA A 182 -17.85 16.49 -33.50
N VAL A 183 -17.50 15.20 -33.37
CA VAL A 183 -17.96 14.36 -32.26
C VAL A 183 -17.45 14.92 -30.93
N ASN A 184 -16.17 15.26 -30.84
CA ASN A 184 -15.63 15.90 -29.64
C ASN A 184 -16.37 17.21 -29.34
N LEU A 185 -16.53 18.13 -30.28
CA LEU A 185 -17.27 19.37 -30.03
C LEU A 185 -18.72 19.15 -29.54
N GLN A 186 -19.37 18.06 -29.97
CA GLN A 186 -20.74 17.73 -29.59
C GLN A 186 -20.84 17.05 -28.21
N TYR A 187 -19.88 16.17 -27.88
CA TYR A 187 -19.96 15.27 -26.72
C TYR A 187 -18.89 15.54 -25.66
N ASP A 188 -17.88 16.32 -25.97
CA ASP A 188 -16.92 16.85 -25.02
C ASP A 188 -17.64 17.86 -24.13
N ARG A 189 -17.63 17.58 -22.85
CA ARG A 189 -18.37 18.30 -21.82
C ARG A 189 -17.37 18.77 -20.79
N PRO A 190 -16.56 19.81 -21.10
CA PRO A 190 -15.58 20.34 -20.17
C PRO A 190 -16.24 20.80 -18.87
N ASP A 191 -17.53 21.17 -18.91
CA ASP A 191 -18.34 21.46 -17.73
C ASP A 191 -18.54 20.25 -16.79
N LEU A 192 -18.60 19.03 -17.33
CA LEU A 192 -18.71 17.81 -16.52
C LEU A 192 -17.36 17.36 -15.96
N GLU A 193 -16.28 17.58 -16.70
CA GLU A 193 -14.92 17.34 -16.22
C GLU A 193 -14.57 18.32 -15.09
N GLU A 194 -14.79 19.62 -15.30
CA GLU A 194 -14.61 20.66 -14.27
C GLU A 194 -15.47 20.37 -13.02
N ALA A 195 -16.73 19.95 -13.19
CA ALA A 195 -17.57 19.56 -12.06
C ALA A 195 -17.07 18.31 -11.31
N ALA A 196 -16.45 17.35 -12.01
CA ALA A 196 -15.84 16.18 -11.39
C ALA A 196 -14.58 16.57 -10.61
N ASP A 197 -13.72 17.40 -11.19
CA ASP A 197 -12.49 17.90 -10.58
C ASP A 197 -12.78 18.76 -9.34
N GLU A 198 -13.76 19.66 -9.42
CA GLU A 198 -14.20 20.47 -8.27
C GLU A 198 -14.74 19.58 -7.14
N ALA A 199 -15.56 18.58 -7.47
CA ALA A 199 -16.13 17.67 -6.48
C ALA A 199 -15.04 16.80 -5.83
N GLY A 200 -14.07 16.32 -6.61
CA GLY A 200 -12.89 15.59 -6.12
C GLY A 200 -12.03 16.45 -5.19
N THR A 201 -11.73 17.68 -5.59
CA THR A 201 -10.97 18.65 -4.78
C THR A 201 -11.63 18.89 -3.41
N VAL A 202 -12.96 19.02 -3.38
CA VAL A 202 -13.69 19.17 -2.11
C VAL A 202 -13.57 17.92 -1.23
N ALA A 203 -13.65 16.72 -1.79
CA ALA A 203 -13.50 15.48 -1.04
C ALA A 203 -12.08 15.31 -0.48
N VAL A 204 -11.06 15.62 -1.28
CA VAL A 204 -9.63 15.62 -0.89
C VAL A 204 -9.38 16.55 0.30
N ASN A 205 -9.79 17.81 0.19
CA ASN A 205 -9.62 18.80 1.26
C ASN A 205 -10.29 18.36 2.58
N LEU A 206 -11.45 17.68 2.50
CA LEU A 206 -12.13 17.13 3.66
C LEU A 206 -11.41 15.92 4.26
N ALA A 207 -10.83 15.06 3.42
CA ALA A 207 -10.02 13.92 3.87
C ALA A 207 -8.75 14.39 4.60
N GLU A 208 -8.07 15.41 4.09
CA GLU A 208 -6.92 16.03 4.76
C GLU A 208 -7.31 16.64 6.10
N ALA A 209 -8.45 17.35 6.18
CA ALA A 209 -8.95 17.89 7.43
C ALA A 209 -9.29 16.80 8.45
N ILE A 210 -9.85 15.67 8.00
CA ILE A 210 -10.10 14.47 8.82
C ILE A 210 -8.77 13.88 9.31
N ALA A 211 -7.76 13.77 8.45
CA ALA A 211 -6.42 13.28 8.81
C ALA A 211 -5.72 14.21 9.82
N ALA A 212 -5.92 15.52 9.74
CA ALA A 212 -5.29 16.48 10.63
C ALA A 212 -5.79 16.36 12.09
N LEU A 213 -7.10 16.16 12.31
CA LEU A 213 -7.69 16.11 13.65
C LEU A 213 -7.40 14.79 14.38
N PRO A 214 -7.14 14.78 15.69
CA PRO A 214 -7.00 13.54 16.45
C PRO A 214 -8.36 12.91 16.78
N ALA A 215 -8.41 11.58 16.80
CA ALA A 215 -9.55 10.79 17.20
C ALA A 215 -9.29 10.17 18.59
N HIS A 216 -10.15 10.46 19.57
CA HIS A 216 -10.04 9.90 20.92
C HIS A 216 -11.19 8.94 21.23
N THR A 217 -12.21 8.89 20.37
CA THR A 217 -13.36 8.00 20.51
C THR A 217 -13.48 7.03 19.34
N ALA A 218 -14.17 5.91 19.58
CA ALA A 218 -14.51 4.97 18.52
C ALA A 218 -15.28 5.62 17.35
N ALA A 219 -16.05 6.68 17.61
CA ALA A 219 -16.75 7.41 16.56
C ALA A 219 -15.77 8.17 15.65
N GLY A 220 -14.78 8.85 16.20
CA GLY A 220 -13.72 9.52 15.43
C GLY A 220 -12.87 8.53 14.61
N PHE A 221 -12.47 7.40 15.21
CA PHE A 221 -11.74 6.35 14.49
C PHE A 221 -12.54 5.80 13.29
N ARG A 222 -13.85 5.58 13.46
CA ARG A 222 -14.73 5.14 12.36
C ARG A 222 -14.78 6.13 11.20
N VAL A 223 -14.77 7.44 11.47
CA VAL A 223 -14.73 8.47 10.41
C VAL A 223 -13.46 8.32 9.57
N LYS A 224 -12.30 8.20 10.22
CA LYS A 224 -11.01 8.06 9.54
C LYS A 224 -10.91 6.78 8.74
N LEU A 225 -11.37 5.66 9.29
CA LEU A 225 -11.40 4.38 8.57
C LEU A 225 -12.27 4.43 7.31
N ARG A 226 -13.44 5.08 7.37
CA ARG A 226 -14.30 5.27 6.19
C ARG A 226 -13.69 6.20 5.14
N ALA A 227 -13.02 7.26 5.60
CA ALA A 227 -12.28 8.13 4.69
C ALA A 227 -11.16 7.34 4.01
N LEU A 228 -10.39 6.55 4.76
CA LEU A 228 -9.32 5.70 4.24
C LEU A 228 -9.84 4.66 3.23
N GLU A 229 -10.94 3.98 3.54
CA GLU A 229 -11.59 3.02 2.63
C GLU A 229 -11.93 3.64 1.27
N SER A 230 -12.24 4.94 1.24
CA SER A 230 -12.57 5.66 0.00
C SER A 230 -11.37 5.96 -0.90
N TYR A 231 -10.14 5.86 -0.38
CA TYR A 231 -8.88 6.10 -1.09
C TYR A 231 -7.99 4.86 -1.20
N SER A 232 -8.39 3.74 -0.56
CA SER A 232 -7.59 2.51 -0.60
C SER A 232 -7.30 2.11 -2.07
N PRO A 233 -6.07 1.66 -2.40
CA PRO A 233 -5.54 1.53 -3.78
C PRO A 233 -6.33 0.64 -4.75
N ARG A 234 -7.43 0.04 -4.32
CA ARG A 234 -8.36 -0.71 -5.17
C ARG A 234 -9.08 0.15 -6.20
N THR A 235 -9.09 1.48 -6.06
CA THR A 235 -9.91 2.36 -6.91
C THR A 235 -9.13 3.16 -7.96
N LEU A 236 -7.80 3.27 -7.87
CA LEU A 236 -6.99 4.14 -8.74
C LEU A 236 -5.71 3.45 -9.23
N LEU A 237 -5.85 2.43 -10.08
CA LEU A 237 -4.70 1.88 -10.81
C LEU A 237 -4.48 2.67 -12.11
N SER A 238 -3.64 3.70 -12.02
CA SER A 238 -2.84 4.19 -13.13
C SER A 238 -1.38 4.20 -12.64
N GLU A 239 -0.63 3.16 -13.01
CA GLU A 239 0.75 2.87 -12.56
C GLU A 239 1.80 3.89 -13.02
N THR A 240 1.43 4.97 -13.72
CA THR A 240 2.38 5.74 -14.52
C THR A 240 2.81 7.11 -14.01
N ASP A 241 2.18 7.70 -13.00
CA ASP A 241 2.61 8.99 -12.46
C ASP A 241 2.50 8.98 -10.93
N ILE A 242 3.63 8.78 -10.25
CA ILE A 242 3.72 8.96 -8.79
C ILE A 242 3.82 10.48 -8.54
N PRO A 243 2.81 11.13 -7.95
CA PRO A 243 2.90 12.55 -7.61
C PRO A 243 3.92 12.78 -6.47
N ASP A 244 4.56 13.94 -6.45
CA ASP A 244 5.45 14.38 -5.35
C ASP A 244 4.72 14.63 -4.02
N GLU A 245 3.37 14.62 -4.02
CA GLU A 245 2.53 14.84 -2.84
C GLU A 245 2.17 13.50 -2.16
N PRO A 246 2.16 13.44 -0.80
CA PRO A 246 1.85 12.22 -0.08
C PRO A 246 0.42 11.78 -0.40
N ASP A 247 0.28 10.52 -0.83
CA ASP A 247 -1.00 9.88 -1.10
C ASP A 247 -1.94 10.00 0.12
N LEU A 248 -3.20 10.35 -0.12
CA LEU A 248 -4.22 10.47 0.93
C LEU A 248 -4.40 9.17 1.72
N ASP A 249 -4.17 8.01 1.09
CA ASP A 249 -4.13 6.71 1.76
C ASP A 249 -3.04 6.68 2.85
N GLN A 250 -1.85 7.20 2.55
CA GLN A 250 -0.74 7.30 3.51
C GLN A 250 -1.04 8.33 4.59
N LEU A 251 -1.57 9.50 4.24
CA LEU A 251 -1.92 10.55 5.20
C LEU A 251 -2.96 10.06 6.22
N LEU A 252 -4.03 9.41 5.77
CA LEU A 252 -5.08 8.87 6.63
C LEU A 252 -4.59 7.67 7.45
N SER A 253 -3.78 6.79 6.87
CA SER A 253 -3.17 5.66 7.58
C SER A 253 -2.22 6.12 8.70
N HIS A 254 -1.32 7.07 8.41
CA HIS A 254 -0.45 7.67 9.42
C HIS A 254 -1.25 8.36 10.52
N SER A 255 -2.32 9.05 10.13
CA SER A 255 -3.21 9.72 11.07
C SER A 255 -3.91 8.75 12.03
N LEU A 256 -4.40 7.60 11.53
CA LEU A 256 -4.96 6.53 12.36
C LEU A 256 -3.92 5.93 13.31
N TRP A 257 -2.71 5.68 12.82
CA TRP A 257 -1.62 5.13 13.62
C TRP A 257 -1.23 6.07 14.77
N ARG A 258 -1.04 7.36 14.46
CA ARG A 258 -0.76 8.42 15.46
C ARG A 258 -1.80 8.40 16.58
N ASP A 259 -3.08 8.36 16.21
CA ASP A 259 -4.16 8.41 17.19
C ASP A 259 -4.27 7.13 18.02
N MET A 260 -4.02 5.96 17.42
CA MET A 260 -3.99 4.67 18.14
C MET A 260 -2.90 4.59 19.21
N GLN A 261 -1.76 5.25 18.98
CA GLN A 261 -0.66 5.28 19.95
C GLN A 261 -0.96 6.20 21.14
N GLY A 262 -2.06 6.97 21.09
CA GLY A 262 -2.32 8.00 22.09
C GLY A 262 -1.27 9.11 22.08
N GLU A 263 -0.49 9.23 21.00
CA GLU A 263 0.45 10.31 20.76
C GLU A 263 -0.36 11.59 20.49
N THR A 264 -0.85 12.21 21.57
CA THR A 264 -0.89 13.66 21.59
C THR A 264 0.52 14.11 21.23
N GLN A 265 0.67 15.04 20.27
CA GLN A 265 1.97 15.63 19.90
C GLN A 265 2.66 16.19 21.16
N SER A 266 3.28 15.34 21.95
CA SER A 266 4.34 15.71 22.86
C SER A 266 5.45 16.13 21.94
N ALA A 267 5.94 17.35 22.13
CA ALA A 267 7.15 17.81 21.47
C ALA A 267 8.19 16.70 21.63
N VAL A 268 8.48 15.99 20.53
CA VAL A 268 9.34 14.82 20.53
C VAL A 268 10.67 15.26 21.12
N GLU A 269 11.00 14.75 22.31
CA GLU A 269 12.35 14.96 22.84
C GLU A 269 13.33 14.37 21.82
N PRO A 270 14.35 15.13 21.40
CA PRO A 270 15.26 14.70 20.35
C PRO A 270 15.89 13.36 20.75
N VAL A 271 15.66 12.33 19.92
CA VAL A 271 16.25 11.00 20.10
C VAL A 271 17.77 11.13 20.07
N ASP A 272 18.44 10.72 21.14
CA ASP A 272 19.89 10.68 21.20
C ASP A 272 20.42 9.44 20.47
N TRP A 273 20.68 9.61 19.17
CA TRP A 273 21.26 8.58 18.30
C TRP A 273 22.64 8.10 18.76
N HIS A 274 23.33 8.85 19.64
CA HIS A 274 24.64 8.49 20.18
C HIS A 274 24.56 7.60 21.43
N ASN A 275 23.36 7.36 21.97
CA ASN A 275 23.15 6.53 23.16
C ASN A 275 22.11 5.42 22.89
N PRO A 276 22.41 4.46 21.99
CA PRO A 276 21.49 3.36 21.71
C PRO A 276 21.28 2.47 22.94
N PRO A 277 20.11 1.83 23.09
CA PRO A 277 19.91 0.80 24.10
C PRO A 277 20.97 -0.32 24.01
N PRO A 278 21.40 -0.91 25.14
CA PRO A 278 22.38 -2.01 25.12
C PRO A 278 21.97 -3.16 24.19
N GLY A 279 22.87 -3.54 23.27
CA GLY A 279 22.62 -4.59 22.28
C GLY A 279 22.02 -4.10 20.97
N PHE A 280 21.76 -2.79 20.85
CA PHE A 280 21.31 -2.13 19.64
C PHE A 280 22.34 -1.11 19.16
N MET A 281 22.27 -0.76 17.88
CA MET A 281 22.98 0.38 17.31
C MET A 281 22.03 1.20 16.45
N ALA A 282 22.34 2.48 16.33
CA ALA A 282 21.64 3.36 15.40
C ALA A 282 21.87 2.83 13.97
N SER A 283 20.78 2.64 13.23
CA SER A 283 20.82 2.06 11.89
C SER A 283 19.93 2.87 10.96
N PRO A 284 20.41 3.24 9.76
CA PRO A 284 21.80 3.13 9.29
C PRO A 284 22.77 3.97 10.15
N ALA A 285 24.06 3.65 10.12
CA ALA A 285 25.05 4.32 10.97
C ALA A 285 25.33 5.77 10.54
N ILE A 286 25.21 6.08 9.24
CA ILE A 286 25.53 7.40 8.67
C ILE A 286 24.33 8.37 8.79
N GLU A 287 23.10 7.85 8.83
CA GLU A 287 21.85 8.64 8.95
C GLU A 287 20.80 7.78 9.66
N PRO A 288 20.90 7.63 10.99
CA PRO A 288 20.03 6.72 11.72
C PRO A 288 18.60 7.24 11.75
N PHE A 289 17.67 6.36 11.39
CA PHE A 289 16.23 6.59 11.56
C PHE A 289 15.63 5.60 12.57
N GLY A 290 16.44 4.68 13.12
CA GLY A 290 16.01 3.74 14.13
C GLY A 290 17.17 3.04 14.84
N PHE A 291 16.83 2.15 15.76
CA PHE A 291 17.78 1.25 16.42
C PHE A 291 17.53 -0.18 15.98
N ALA A 292 18.57 -0.89 15.56
CA ALA A 292 18.51 -2.31 15.21
C ALA A 292 19.48 -3.10 16.09
N ARG A 293 19.21 -4.40 16.30
CA ARG A 293 20.13 -5.26 17.04
C ARG A 293 21.47 -5.28 16.31
N ILE A 294 22.56 -5.25 17.07
CA ILE A 294 23.91 -5.12 16.50
C ILE A 294 24.20 -6.14 15.37
N PRO A 295 23.89 -7.44 15.50
CA PRO A 295 24.13 -8.40 14.41
C PRO A 295 23.36 -8.08 13.13
N ASP A 296 22.10 -7.69 13.26
CA ASP A 296 21.19 -7.40 12.14
C ASP A 296 21.58 -6.09 11.47
N ALA A 297 21.90 -5.07 12.28
CA ALA A 297 22.37 -3.77 11.81
C ALA A 297 23.71 -3.87 11.07
N ILE A 298 24.63 -4.72 11.55
CA ILE A 298 25.89 -4.99 10.85
C ILE A 298 25.62 -5.67 9.51
N GLY A 299 24.71 -6.64 9.45
CA GLY A 299 24.33 -7.29 8.19
C GLY A 299 23.76 -6.29 7.18
N LEU A 300 22.77 -5.51 7.59
CA LEU A 300 22.15 -4.47 6.76
C LEU A 300 23.17 -3.44 6.26
N GLU A 301 24.13 -3.06 7.11
CA GLU A 301 25.12 -2.06 6.73
C GLU A 301 26.23 -2.63 5.83
N LEU A 302 26.56 -3.91 5.96
CA LEU A 302 27.42 -4.61 5.00
C LEU A 302 26.73 -4.71 3.63
N ASP A 303 25.44 -5.02 3.57
CA ASP A 303 24.67 -5.07 2.33
C ASP A 303 24.59 -3.69 1.66
N ARG A 304 24.33 -2.64 2.45
CA ARG A 304 24.34 -1.25 1.96
C ARG A 304 25.71 -0.86 1.40
N LEU A 305 26.78 -1.15 2.12
CA LEU A 305 28.15 -0.85 1.69
C LEU A 305 28.53 -1.65 0.43
N HIS A 306 28.11 -2.91 0.33
CA HIS A 306 28.27 -3.71 -0.89
C HIS A 306 27.53 -3.09 -2.08
N GLY A 307 26.27 -2.67 -1.88
CA GLY A 307 25.50 -1.99 -2.92
C GLY A 307 26.17 -0.71 -3.43
N ILE A 308 26.71 0.10 -2.52
CA ILE A 308 27.49 1.31 -2.86
C ILE A 308 28.76 0.93 -3.62
N ALA A 309 29.50 -0.09 -3.18
CA ALA A 309 30.70 -0.57 -3.85
C ALA A 309 30.40 -1.10 -5.27
N VAL A 310 29.29 -1.81 -5.47
CA VAL A 310 28.86 -2.30 -6.80
C VAL A 310 28.46 -1.14 -7.71
N ALA A 311 27.70 -0.17 -7.19
CA ALA A 311 27.33 1.02 -7.96
C ALA A 311 28.57 1.81 -8.39
N GLU A 312 29.54 1.98 -7.49
CA GLU A 312 30.80 2.66 -7.77
C GLU A 312 31.68 1.87 -8.74
N PHE A 313 31.68 0.54 -8.64
CA PHE A 313 32.34 -0.35 -9.60
C PHE A 313 31.74 -0.20 -10.99
N LYS A 314 30.40 -0.20 -11.14
CA LYS A 314 29.73 0.03 -12.44
C LYS A 314 30.03 1.42 -13.00
N ARG A 315 30.00 2.46 -12.15
CA ARG A 315 30.29 3.84 -12.54
C ARG A 315 31.73 4.01 -13.03
N ARG A 316 32.70 3.35 -12.37
CA ARG A 316 34.13 3.42 -12.70
C ARG A 316 34.57 2.35 -13.68
N GLY A 317 33.80 1.28 -13.88
CA GLY A 317 34.17 0.04 -14.58
C GLY A 317 33.54 -0.08 -15.96
N GLY A 318 33.39 1.03 -16.69
CA GLY A 318 32.80 1.04 -18.03
C GLY A 318 33.50 0.08 -19.01
N PRO A 319 32.85 -0.25 -20.14
CA PRO A 319 33.33 -1.24 -21.11
C PRO A 319 34.70 -0.91 -21.73
N GLU A 320 35.14 0.34 -21.61
CA GLU A 320 36.45 0.83 -22.07
C GLU A 320 37.64 0.39 -21.20
N LYS A 321 37.42 -0.11 -19.98
CA LYS A 321 38.51 -0.55 -19.09
C LYS A 321 39.00 -1.94 -19.40
N SER A 322 40.31 -2.12 -19.37
CA SER A 322 40.93 -3.43 -19.49
C SER A 322 40.59 -4.33 -18.30
N GLU A 323 40.64 -5.65 -18.50
CA GLU A 323 40.38 -6.66 -17.46
C GLU A 323 41.28 -6.46 -16.22
N ALA A 324 42.54 -6.08 -16.42
CA ALA A 324 43.47 -5.78 -15.34
C ALA A 324 43.06 -4.55 -14.50
N GLU A 325 42.49 -3.51 -15.15
CA GLU A 325 41.97 -2.33 -14.47
C GLU A 325 40.66 -2.62 -13.74
N GLN A 326 39.79 -3.47 -14.32
CA GLN A 326 38.59 -3.95 -13.64
C GLN A 326 38.96 -4.79 -12.41
N ALA A 327 39.94 -5.69 -12.50
CA ALA A 327 40.43 -6.47 -11.36
C ALA A 327 41.10 -5.61 -10.28
N ALA A 328 41.82 -4.54 -10.67
CA ALA A 328 42.38 -3.56 -9.72
C ALA A 328 41.26 -2.79 -9.00
N LEU A 329 40.25 -2.33 -9.76
CA LEU A 329 39.09 -1.60 -9.21
C LEU A 329 38.25 -2.48 -8.27
N ARG A 330 38.09 -3.76 -8.59
CA ARG A 330 37.36 -4.73 -7.75
C ARG A 330 38.04 -4.94 -6.39
N ARG A 331 39.38 -5.01 -6.38
CA ARG A 331 40.19 -5.06 -5.15
C ARG A 331 40.15 -3.75 -4.38
N GLU A 332 40.23 -2.61 -5.06
CA GLU A 332 40.14 -1.28 -4.44
C GLU A 332 38.80 -1.08 -3.71
N LEU A 333 37.70 -1.58 -4.29
CA LEU A 333 36.36 -1.49 -3.71
C LEU A 333 36.01 -2.64 -2.77
N HIS A 334 36.97 -3.52 -2.45
CA HIS A 334 36.79 -4.66 -1.55
C HIS A 334 35.60 -5.57 -1.91
N LEU A 335 35.19 -5.63 -3.19
CA LEU A 335 34.02 -6.39 -3.62
C LEU A 335 34.14 -7.89 -3.34
N ASP A 336 35.36 -8.41 -3.35
CA ASP A 336 35.62 -9.82 -3.03
C ASP A 336 35.53 -10.12 -1.52
N GLU A 337 35.73 -9.13 -0.66
CA GLU A 337 35.58 -9.26 0.79
C GLU A 337 34.11 -9.21 1.20
N PHE A 338 33.29 -8.45 0.48
CA PHE A 338 31.83 -8.43 0.67
C PHE A 338 31.12 -9.69 0.14
N ASN A 339 31.73 -10.42 -0.80
CA ASN A 339 31.24 -11.71 -1.28
C ASN A 339 31.49 -12.87 -0.30
N TYR A 340 31.97 -12.59 0.91
CA TYR A 340 32.15 -13.60 1.95
C TYR A 340 30.80 -14.06 2.51
N VAL A 341 30.17 -14.99 1.80
CA VAL A 341 29.24 -15.95 2.42
C VAL A 341 30.12 -16.86 3.29
N PRO A 342 29.90 -16.97 4.61
CA PRO A 342 30.70 -17.87 5.42
C PRO A 342 30.62 -19.26 4.82
N ALA A 343 31.77 -19.83 4.44
CA ALA A 343 31.87 -21.13 3.83
C ALA A 343 31.14 -22.16 4.71
N ARG A 344 29.96 -22.59 4.28
CA ARG A 344 29.42 -23.88 4.70
C ARG A 344 30.38 -24.91 4.12
N GLU A 345 31.17 -25.53 4.99
CA GLU A 345 32.09 -26.61 4.64
C GLU A 345 31.38 -27.63 3.74
N ASN A 346 32.05 -28.01 2.64
CA ASN A 346 31.62 -28.93 1.59
C ASN A 346 31.44 -30.39 2.07
N GLY A 347 30.82 -30.61 3.22
CA GLY A 347 30.21 -31.90 3.51
C GLY A 347 28.94 -32.01 2.68
N GLU A 348 28.83 -33.03 1.83
CA GLU A 348 27.53 -33.50 1.35
C GLU A 348 26.63 -33.72 2.57
N VAL A 349 25.83 -32.71 2.89
CA VAL A 349 24.71 -32.87 3.80
C VAL A 349 23.71 -33.70 2.99
N PRO A 350 23.37 -34.93 3.39
CA PRO A 350 22.35 -35.69 2.70
C PRO A 350 21.08 -34.84 2.67
N GLU A 351 20.55 -34.58 1.47
CA GLU A 351 19.29 -33.84 1.30
C GLU A 351 18.28 -34.46 2.29
N PRO A 352 17.80 -33.70 3.30
CA PRO A 352 16.74 -34.21 4.14
C PRO A 352 15.57 -34.51 3.21
N ALA A 353 14.94 -35.68 3.36
CA ALA A 353 13.73 -35.98 2.62
C ALA A 353 12.68 -34.91 2.97
N LEU A 354 12.50 -33.95 2.06
CA LEU A 354 11.52 -32.86 2.23
C LEU A 354 10.16 -33.46 1.86
N ASP A 355 9.56 -34.17 2.81
CA ASP A 355 8.34 -34.98 2.63
C ASP A 355 7.09 -34.14 2.32
N THR A 356 7.18 -32.81 2.37
CA THR A 356 6.06 -31.90 2.05
C THR A 356 6.42 -30.92 0.96
N LEU A 357 5.43 -30.58 0.13
CA LEU A 357 5.59 -29.60 -0.94
C LEU A 357 5.97 -28.21 -0.41
N SER A 358 5.46 -27.81 0.77
CA SER A 358 5.84 -26.56 1.44
C SER A 358 7.34 -26.51 1.75
N ALA A 359 7.88 -27.61 2.26
CA ALA A 359 9.30 -27.73 2.57
C ALA A 359 10.17 -27.68 1.31
N GLN A 360 9.71 -28.33 0.22
CA GLN A 360 10.38 -28.26 -1.09
C GLN A 360 10.38 -26.84 -1.67
N ILE A 361 9.27 -26.11 -1.55
CA ILE A 361 9.17 -24.70 -1.97
C ILE A 361 10.14 -23.83 -1.15
N LEU A 362 10.09 -23.90 0.18
CA LEU A 362 10.94 -23.10 1.05
C LEU A 362 12.43 -23.43 0.90
N ALA A 363 12.78 -24.67 0.58
CA ALA A 363 14.17 -25.06 0.34
C ALA A 363 14.70 -24.53 -1.01
N LEU A 364 13.87 -24.53 -2.06
CA LEU A 364 14.29 -24.07 -3.39
C LEU A 364 14.30 -22.53 -3.50
N TRP A 365 13.48 -21.83 -2.72
CA TRP A 365 13.31 -20.37 -2.83
C TRP A 365 14.61 -19.58 -2.60
N PRO A 366 15.40 -19.79 -1.52
CA PRO A 366 16.69 -19.12 -1.35
C PRO A 366 17.68 -19.42 -2.47
N ALA A 367 17.72 -20.67 -2.95
CA ALA A 367 18.63 -21.08 -4.02
C ALA A 367 18.32 -20.34 -5.33
N TRP A 368 17.04 -20.19 -5.65
CA TRP A 368 16.58 -19.43 -6.81
C TRP A 368 16.92 -17.95 -6.73
N ALA A 369 16.66 -17.31 -5.59
CA ALA A 369 16.96 -15.90 -5.39
C ALA A 369 18.47 -15.59 -5.45
N ALA A 370 19.33 -16.55 -5.05
CA ALA A 370 20.78 -16.41 -5.20
C ALA A 370 21.27 -16.49 -6.65
N HIS A 371 20.48 -17.08 -7.57
CA HIS A 371 20.83 -17.30 -8.98
C HIS A 371 20.22 -16.27 -9.95
N THR A 372 19.47 -15.25 -9.48
CA THR A 372 18.86 -14.25 -10.36
C THR A 372 19.83 -13.18 -10.86
N GLY A 373 21.11 -13.24 -10.50
CA GLY A 373 22.15 -12.39 -11.07
C GLY A 373 22.84 -13.09 -12.25
N ASP A 374 22.33 -12.86 -13.46
CA ASP A 374 22.94 -13.38 -14.70
C ASP A 374 24.25 -12.65 -14.99
N ASP A 375 25.38 -13.36 -14.96
CA ASP A 375 26.68 -12.84 -15.42
C ASP A 375 26.98 -13.12 -16.90
N GLY A 376 26.05 -13.78 -17.61
CA GLY A 376 26.10 -14.05 -19.04
C GLY A 376 26.86 -15.32 -19.44
N THR A 377 27.19 -16.21 -18.50
CA THR A 377 27.89 -17.47 -18.79
C THR A 377 26.94 -18.62 -19.18
N ASP A 378 27.34 -19.46 -20.15
CA ASP A 378 26.55 -20.61 -20.61
C ASP A 378 26.26 -21.62 -19.48
N GLU A 379 27.19 -21.80 -18.54
CA GLU A 379 27.03 -22.69 -17.38
C GLU A 379 25.99 -22.16 -16.38
N GLN A 380 25.95 -20.84 -16.14
CA GLN A 380 24.91 -20.22 -15.30
C GLN A 380 23.54 -20.26 -15.98
N THR A 381 23.50 -20.11 -17.31
CA THR A 381 22.26 -20.21 -18.08
C THR A 381 21.61 -21.59 -17.89
N ALA A 382 22.39 -22.68 -18.02
CA ALA A 382 21.89 -24.04 -17.82
C ALA A 382 21.44 -24.32 -16.36
N ALA A 383 22.19 -23.83 -15.38
CA ALA A 383 21.83 -23.96 -13.96
C ALA A 383 20.55 -23.17 -13.62
N TYR A 384 20.41 -21.97 -14.16
CA TYR A 384 19.23 -21.11 -14.02
C TYR A 384 18.00 -21.74 -14.69
N GLU A 385 18.14 -22.27 -15.91
CA GLU A 385 17.07 -22.99 -16.61
C GLU A 385 16.59 -24.22 -15.81
N ALA A 386 17.53 -25.03 -15.28
CA ALA A 386 17.18 -26.16 -14.44
C ALA A 386 16.45 -25.74 -13.16
N MET A 387 16.85 -24.61 -12.57
CA MET A 387 16.22 -24.08 -11.36
C MET A 387 14.84 -23.48 -11.63
N GLN A 388 14.66 -22.80 -12.76
CA GLN A 388 13.36 -22.33 -13.24
C GLN A 388 12.43 -23.50 -13.52
N GLN A 389 12.90 -24.56 -14.17
CA GLN A 389 12.11 -25.76 -14.42
C GLN A 389 11.66 -26.42 -13.10
N ARG A 390 12.55 -26.50 -12.10
CA ARG A 390 12.21 -27.02 -10.78
C ARG A 390 11.21 -26.11 -10.06
N ARG A 391 11.34 -24.80 -10.14
CA ARG A 391 10.36 -23.82 -9.62
C ARG A 391 8.99 -24.04 -10.25
N PHE A 392 8.88 -24.05 -11.58
CA PHE A 392 7.59 -24.27 -12.26
C PHE A 392 6.97 -25.62 -11.89
N THR A 393 7.78 -26.67 -11.73
CA THR A 393 7.30 -27.99 -11.29
C THR A 393 6.65 -27.91 -9.91
N LEU A 394 7.26 -27.22 -8.94
CA LEU A 394 6.70 -27.05 -7.59
C LEU A 394 5.44 -26.17 -7.60
N LEU A 395 5.42 -25.10 -8.40
CA LEU A 395 4.25 -24.24 -8.56
C LEU A 395 3.07 -25.01 -9.17
N HIS A 396 3.31 -25.82 -10.22
CA HIS A 396 2.29 -26.69 -10.79
C HIS A 396 1.81 -27.77 -9.83
N ALA A 397 2.72 -28.36 -9.05
CA ALA A 397 2.34 -29.32 -8.00
C ALA A 397 1.44 -28.66 -6.95
N ALA A 398 1.72 -27.41 -6.55
CA ALA A 398 0.92 -26.67 -5.58
C ALA A 398 -0.45 -26.30 -6.16
N ASP A 399 -0.50 -25.89 -7.42
CA ASP A 399 -1.74 -25.58 -8.13
C ASP A 399 -2.63 -26.82 -8.28
N ALA A 400 -2.05 -27.98 -8.59
CA ALA A 400 -2.75 -29.25 -8.74
C ALA A 400 -3.35 -29.80 -7.43
N LEU A 401 -2.92 -29.31 -6.26
CA LEU A 401 -3.54 -29.72 -4.99
C LEU A 401 -5.01 -29.27 -4.93
N PRO A 402 -5.94 -30.10 -4.41
CA PRO A 402 -7.30 -29.66 -4.16
C PRO A 402 -7.31 -28.53 -3.13
N ALA A 403 -8.20 -27.54 -3.22
CA ALA A 403 -8.27 -26.43 -2.26
C ALA A 403 -8.83 -26.90 -0.90
N THR A 404 -7.92 -27.31 -0.02
CA THR A 404 -8.23 -27.86 1.32
C THR A 404 -7.28 -27.23 2.33
N LEU A 405 -7.59 -27.31 3.62
CA LEU A 405 -6.69 -26.79 4.67
C LEU A 405 -5.31 -27.47 4.67
N GLY A 406 -5.22 -28.74 4.26
CA GLY A 406 -3.93 -29.43 4.15
C GLY A 406 -3.04 -28.95 2.99
N SER A 407 -3.62 -28.28 1.99
CA SER A 407 -2.92 -27.78 0.80
C SER A 407 -2.80 -26.25 0.75
N ILE A 408 -3.39 -25.55 1.71
CA ILE A 408 -3.35 -24.09 1.78
C ILE A 408 -1.91 -23.57 1.88
N GLN A 409 -1.08 -24.19 2.71
CA GLN A 409 0.28 -23.75 2.97
C GLN A 409 1.14 -23.83 1.69
N PRO A 410 1.25 -24.97 0.97
CA PRO A 410 2.02 -25.00 -0.26
C PRO A 410 1.44 -24.11 -1.37
N LYS A 411 0.11 -23.94 -1.44
CA LYS A 411 -0.53 -23.00 -2.39
C LYS A 411 -0.21 -21.54 -2.07
N ALA A 412 -0.28 -21.15 -0.79
CA ALA A 412 0.04 -19.79 -0.34
C ALA A 412 1.52 -19.47 -0.57
N LEU A 413 2.42 -20.41 -0.26
CA LEU A 413 3.85 -20.28 -0.55
C LEU A 413 4.12 -20.17 -2.05
N ALA A 414 3.45 -20.97 -2.89
CA ALA A 414 3.57 -20.88 -4.35
C ALA A 414 3.09 -19.52 -4.89
N LEU A 415 1.96 -19.01 -4.39
CA LEU A 415 1.44 -17.68 -4.76
C LEU A 415 2.37 -16.56 -4.31
N ALA A 416 2.84 -16.60 -3.06
CA ALA A 416 3.79 -15.63 -2.55
C ALA A 416 5.08 -15.63 -3.39
N TRP A 417 5.56 -16.80 -3.83
CA TRP A 417 6.73 -16.89 -4.70
C TRP A 417 6.47 -16.37 -6.11
N LEU A 418 5.27 -16.52 -6.66
CA LEU A 418 4.89 -15.87 -7.93
C LEU A 418 4.96 -14.34 -7.78
N HIS A 419 4.31 -13.80 -6.75
CA HIS A 419 4.33 -12.36 -6.46
C HIS A 419 5.75 -11.83 -6.22
N TYR A 420 6.59 -12.58 -5.49
CA TYR A 420 7.99 -12.24 -5.31
C TYR A 420 8.70 -12.07 -6.65
N VAL A 421 8.55 -13.00 -7.59
CA VAL A 421 9.26 -12.91 -8.88
C VAL A 421 8.76 -11.78 -9.76
N ASP A 422 7.45 -11.52 -9.75
CA ASP A 422 6.85 -10.48 -10.58
C ASP A 422 7.22 -9.08 -10.06
N GLU A 423 7.19 -8.90 -8.74
CA GLU A 423 7.40 -7.60 -8.09
C GLU A 423 8.86 -7.32 -7.72
N TRP A 424 9.69 -8.32 -7.43
CA TRP A 424 11.04 -8.09 -6.94
C TRP A 424 11.89 -7.28 -7.92
N ARG A 425 12.48 -6.20 -7.40
CA ARG A 425 13.48 -5.38 -8.09
C ARG A 425 14.66 -5.16 -7.16
N GLN A 426 15.86 -5.38 -7.67
CA GLN A 426 17.08 -5.12 -6.92
C GLN A 426 17.14 -3.64 -6.49
N GLY A 427 17.21 -3.38 -5.18
CA GLY A 427 17.34 -2.03 -4.61
C GLY A 427 16.01 -1.32 -4.29
N GLN A 428 14.86 -1.91 -4.56
CA GLN A 428 13.55 -1.36 -4.16
C GLN A 428 13.34 -1.56 -2.65
N LYS A 429 12.86 -0.54 -1.93
CA LYS A 429 12.65 -0.62 -0.48
C LYS A 429 11.44 -1.50 -0.18
N ARG A 430 11.45 -2.18 0.97
CA ARG A 430 10.35 -3.04 1.42
C ARG A 430 8.99 -2.32 1.35
N ASP A 431 8.92 -1.05 1.73
CA ASP A 431 7.65 -0.31 1.75
C ASP A 431 7.16 0.11 0.35
N ASP A 432 7.99 -0.02 -0.67
CA ASP A 432 7.61 0.25 -2.06
C ASP A 432 6.91 -0.96 -2.71
N TYR A 433 6.80 -2.09 -2.00
CA TYR A 433 6.10 -3.29 -2.47
C TYR A 433 4.63 -3.28 -2.06
N SER A 434 3.79 -3.96 -2.86
CA SER A 434 2.40 -4.24 -2.49
C SER A 434 2.34 -5.06 -1.19
N THR A 435 1.19 -5.11 -0.52
CA THR A 435 1.03 -5.96 0.68
C THR A 435 1.42 -7.42 0.41
N ASP A 436 1.07 -7.94 -0.77
CA ASP A 436 1.40 -9.30 -1.20
C ASP A 436 2.92 -9.44 -1.43
N GLY A 437 3.56 -8.45 -2.05
CA GLY A 437 5.02 -8.39 -2.23
C GLY A 437 5.80 -8.26 -0.93
N ARG A 438 5.32 -7.47 0.03
CA ARG A 438 5.92 -7.33 1.38
C ARG A 438 5.88 -8.66 2.13
N LEU A 439 4.74 -9.35 2.11
CA LEU A 439 4.62 -10.69 2.71
C LEU A 439 5.59 -11.67 2.03
N ALA A 440 5.72 -11.62 0.71
CA ALA A 440 6.64 -12.46 -0.03
C ALA A 440 8.11 -12.19 0.31
N ILE A 441 8.48 -10.92 0.52
CA ILE A 441 9.80 -10.51 1.02
C ILE A 441 10.03 -10.99 2.45
N ASP A 442 9.04 -10.86 3.34
CA ASP A 442 9.17 -11.32 4.71
C ASP A 442 9.36 -12.85 4.77
N ILE A 443 8.64 -13.61 3.93
CA ILE A 443 8.85 -15.05 3.74
C ILE A 443 10.25 -15.33 3.20
N HIS A 444 10.72 -14.56 2.22
CA HIS A 444 12.07 -14.69 1.65
C HIS A 444 13.15 -14.46 2.73
N MET A 445 13.05 -13.39 3.51
CA MET A 445 13.98 -13.08 4.60
C MET A 445 13.93 -14.14 5.71
N ALA A 446 12.74 -14.64 6.05
CA ALA A 446 12.59 -15.72 7.02
C ALA A 446 13.19 -17.04 6.52
N ALA A 447 13.05 -17.35 5.22
CA ALA A 447 13.65 -18.53 4.61
C ALA A 447 15.18 -18.45 4.57
N LEU A 448 15.75 -17.26 4.38
CA LEU A 448 17.20 -17.02 4.49
C LEU A 448 17.73 -17.16 5.92
N ALA A 449 16.91 -16.83 6.93
CA ALA A 449 17.31 -16.79 8.33
C ALA A 449 17.33 -18.15 9.06
N GLN A 450 16.93 -19.28 8.45
CA GLN A 450 16.86 -20.58 9.14
C GLN A 450 18.09 -21.49 8.93
N PRO A 451 18.91 -21.71 9.98
CA PRO A 451 19.77 -22.90 10.08
C PRO A 451 19.17 -23.93 11.06
N GLY A 452 18.66 -25.05 10.54
CA GLY A 452 18.33 -26.27 11.29
C GLY A 452 16.83 -26.49 11.55
N GLN A 453 16.20 -27.38 10.78
CA GLN A 453 14.77 -27.71 10.87
C GLN A 453 14.48 -28.94 11.74
N THR A 454 13.50 -28.79 12.64
CA THR A 454 12.85 -29.86 13.41
C THR A 454 11.54 -30.25 12.71
N SER A 455 11.32 -31.55 12.50
CA SER A 455 10.16 -32.10 11.80
C SER A 455 8.89 -32.05 12.66
N LEU A 456 7.78 -31.55 12.09
CA LEU A 456 6.45 -31.52 12.71
C LEU A 456 5.50 -32.42 11.91
N THR A 457 5.06 -33.53 12.53
CA THR A 457 4.04 -34.44 12.01
C THR A 457 2.65 -33.96 12.41
N VAL A 458 1.71 -33.79 11.46
CA VAL A 458 0.35 -33.29 11.70
C VAL A 458 -0.70 -34.39 11.46
N PHE A 459 -1.61 -34.55 12.43
CA PHE A 459 -2.79 -35.44 12.40
C PHE A 459 -3.95 -34.83 11.60
N ARG A 460 -4.76 -35.70 10.98
CA ARG A 460 -5.83 -35.39 10.01
C ARG A 460 -7.22 -35.46 10.68
N GLN A 461 -7.73 -34.31 11.14
CA GLN A 461 -9.15 -34.02 11.40
C GLN A 461 -9.39 -32.56 10.96
N GLU A 462 -10.56 -32.25 10.41
CA GLU A 462 -10.94 -30.85 10.18
C GLU A 462 -10.93 -30.14 11.55
N PRO A 463 -10.10 -29.10 11.73
CA PRO A 463 -10.00 -28.43 13.02
C PRO A 463 -11.30 -27.68 13.29
N ASP A 464 -12.08 -28.21 14.22
CA ASP A 464 -13.15 -27.47 14.86
C ASP A 464 -12.52 -26.41 15.78
N LEU A 465 -12.54 -25.14 15.35
CA LEU A 465 -11.98 -24.03 16.12
C LEU A 465 -12.64 -23.91 17.50
N VAL A 466 -13.93 -24.25 17.62
CA VAL A 466 -14.64 -24.26 18.90
C VAL A 466 -14.07 -25.35 19.80
N GLY A 467 -13.87 -26.55 19.25
CA GLY A 467 -13.25 -27.68 19.96
C GLY A 467 -11.80 -27.44 20.40
N MET A 468 -11.11 -26.48 19.78
CA MET A 468 -9.75 -26.06 20.16
C MET A 468 -9.73 -25.05 21.32
N LEU A 469 -10.85 -24.40 21.62
CA LEU A 469 -10.95 -23.36 22.65
C LEU A 469 -11.61 -23.92 23.92
N ASP A 470 -10.96 -23.77 25.06
CA ASP A 470 -11.59 -24.04 26.36
C ASP A 470 -12.39 -22.82 26.83
N LEU A 471 -13.53 -22.59 26.18
CA LEU A 471 -14.45 -21.51 26.52
C LEU A 471 -15.00 -21.66 27.96
N THR A 472 -15.02 -22.87 28.52
CA THR A 472 -15.59 -23.12 29.85
C THR A 472 -14.70 -22.62 30.98
N SER A 473 -13.37 -22.57 30.78
CA SER A 473 -12.44 -22.05 31.77
C SER A 473 -12.05 -20.58 31.57
N ALA A 474 -12.30 -20.01 30.38
CA ALA A 474 -12.06 -18.61 30.05
C ALA A 474 -12.72 -17.65 31.07
N SER A 475 -12.19 -16.45 31.34
CA SER A 475 -12.92 -15.43 32.12
C SER A 475 -14.00 -14.73 31.28
N MET A 476 -14.87 -13.91 31.88
CA MET A 476 -15.81 -13.09 31.09
C MET A 476 -15.10 -12.06 30.20
N GLU A 477 -13.90 -11.64 30.59
CA GLU A 477 -13.07 -10.76 29.78
C GLU A 477 -12.45 -11.51 28.59
N ASP A 478 -11.97 -12.74 28.82
CA ASP A 478 -11.45 -13.58 27.75
C ASP A 478 -12.54 -13.96 26.75
N LEU A 479 -13.75 -14.32 27.23
CA LEU A 479 -14.89 -14.59 26.34
C LEU A 479 -15.21 -13.36 25.49
N ARG A 480 -15.20 -12.16 26.07
CA ARG A 480 -15.40 -10.95 25.28
C ARG A 480 -14.31 -10.76 24.23
N ALA A 481 -13.04 -10.93 24.61
CA ALA A 481 -11.93 -10.78 23.68
C ALA A 481 -12.00 -11.79 22.52
N VAL A 482 -12.33 -13.06 22.82
CA VAL A 482 -12.51 -14.10 21.80
C VAL A 482 -13.69 -13.77 20.89
N HIS A 483 -14.82 -13.32 21.44
CA HIS A 483 -15.97 -12.89 20.66
C HIS A 483 -15.63 -11.72 19.73
N ASP A 484 -15.04 -10.65 20.26
CA ASP A 484 -14.70 -9.44 19.50
C ASP A 484 -13.70 -9.76 18.36
N VAL A 485 -12.74 -10.66 18.60
CA VAL A 485 -11.79 -11.13 17.57
C VAL A 485 -12.49 -12.00 16.53
N ALA A 486 -13.36 -12.93 16.95
CA ALA A 486 -14.08 -13.82 16.05
C ALA A 486 -15.02 -13.04 15.11
N ASP A 487 -15.78 -12.08 15.65
CA ASP A 487 -16.64 -11.18 14.88
C ASP A 487 -15.84 -10.35 13.87
N LEU A 488 -14.77 -9.68 14.32
CA LEU A 488 -13.96 -8.84 13.45
C LEU A 488 -13.30 -9.64 12.32
N VAL A 489 -12.62 -10.73 12.67
CA VAL A 489 -11.88 -11.54 11.69
C VAL A 489 -12.86 -12.31 10.78
N GLY A 490 -13.98 -12.79 11.32
CA GLY A 490 -15.05 -13.45 10.56
C GLY A 490 -15.67 -12.51 9.53
N SER A 491 -16.01 -11.28 9.94
CA SER A 491 -16.51 -10.22 9.06
C SER A 491 -15.52 -9.88 7.94
N VAL A 492 -14.22 -9.75 8.25
CA VAL A 492 -13.17 -9.50 7.25
C VAL A 492 -13.03 -10.69 6.29
N ALA A 493 -13.11 -11.93 6.79
CA ALA A 493 -13.04 -13.12 5.96
C ALA A 493 -14.24 -13.22 4.98
N TYR A 494 -15.47 -12.97 5.46
CA TYR A 494 -16.63 -12.90 4.59
C TYR A 494 -16.52 -11.77 3.55
N ALA A 495 -16.15 -10.56 3.96
CA ALA A 495 -15.95 -9.46 3.02
C ALA A 495 -14.90 -9.81 1.96
N THR A 496 -13.85 -10.52 2.35
CA THR A 496 -12.78 -10.95 1.44
C THR A 496 -13.26 -11.98 0.42
N THR A 497 -14.15 -12.89 0.83
CA THR A 497 -14.78 -13.89 -0.06
C THR A 497 -15.47 -13.26 -1.28
N TRP A 498 -15.99 -12.04 -1.14
CA TRP A 498 -16.71 -11.32 -2.20
C TRP A 498 -15.81 -10.52 -3.15
N GLN A 499 -14.51 -10.44 -2.87
CA GLN A 499 -13.58 -9.70 -3.72
C GLN A 499 -13.34 -10.42 -5.05
N GLY A 500 -13.13 -9.67 -6.13
CA GLY A 500 -12.94 -10.26 -7.47
C GLY A 500 -11.79 -11.27 -7.55
N ARG A 501 -10.74 -11.11 -6.71
CA ARG A 501 -9.62 -12.06 -6.60
C ARG A 501 -9.99 -13.38 -5.92
N CYS A 502 -11.11 -13.44 -5.20
CA CYS A 502 -11.67 -14.62 -4.54
C CYS A 502 -12.77 -15.30 -5.37
N LYS A 503 -13.12 -14.75 -6.54
CA LYS A 503 -14.07 -15.35 -7.49
C LYS A 503 -13.34 -16.11 -8.59
N MET A 504 -13.98 -17.14 -9.15
CA MET A 504 -13.48 -17.78 -10.37
C MET A 504 -13.59 -16.81 -11.57
N ARG A 505 -12.60 -16.82 -12.46
CA ARG A 505 -12.70 -16.11 -13.75
C ARG A 505 -13.73 -16.83 -14.64
N GLY A 506 -14.95 -16.30 -14.71
CA GLY A 506 -16.02 -16.83 -15.56
C GLY A 506 -17.39 -16.21 -15.24
N TYR A 507 -18.42 -16.56 -16.03
CA TYR A 507 -19.82 -16.23 -15.73
C TYR A 507 -20.29 -17.12 -14.57
N GLY A 508 -20.06 -16.68 -13.33
CA GLY A 508 -20.57 -17.34 -12.13
C GLY A 508 -20.02 -16.71 -10.84
N ASP A 509 -20.87 -16.63 -9.81
CA ASP A 509 -20.50 -16.09 -8.48
C ASP A 509 -19.71 -17.08 -7.61
N GLU A 510 -19.23 -18.19 -8.20
CA GLU A 510 -18.50 -19.22 -7.47
C GLU A 510 -17.15 -18.70 -6.95
N ALA A 511 -16.92 -18.94 -5.66
CA ALA A 511 -15.66 -18.66 -5.01
C ALA A 511 -14.55 -19.59 -5.55
N ASN A 512 -13.38 -19.02 -5.86
CA ASN A 512 -12.18 -19.80 -6.17
C ASN A 512 -11.58 -20.40 -4.87
N ALA A 513 -10.39 -21.00 -4.94
CA ALA A 513 -9.75 -21.61 -3.77
C ALA A 513 -9.56 -20.64 -2.59
N ALA A 514 -9.13 -19.40 -2.87
CA ALA A 514 -8.96 -18.37 -1.85
C ALA A 514 -10.31 -17.92 -1.30
N GLY A 515 -11.32 -17.74 -2.16
CA GLY A 515 -12.67 -17.41 -1.71
C GLY A 515 -13.30 -18.51 -0.84
N LYS A 516 -13.14 -19.78 -1.19
CA LYS A 516 -13.65 -20.91 -0.39
C LYS A 516 -12.99 -20.99 0.98
N LEU A 517 -11.69 -20.71 1.05
CA LEU A 517 -10.98 -20.61 2.32
C LEU A 517 -11.52 -19.47 3.18
N MET A 518 -11.66 -18.27 2.60
CA MET A 518 -12.15 -17.10 3.32
C MET A 518 -13.59 -17.30 3.79
N GLN A 519 -14.40 -17.99 2.99
CA GLN A 519 -15.75 -18.39 3.37
C GLN A 519 -15.72 -19.35 4.55
N TRP A 520 -14.92 -20.42 4.47
CA TRP A 520 -14.76 -21.37 5.57
C TRP A 520 -14.27 -20.69 6.86
N LEU A 521 -13.33 -19.75 6.76
CA LEU A 521 -12.83 -19.02 7.92
C LEU A 521 -13.92 -18.12 8.53
N GLY A 522 -14.73 -17.47 7.69
CA GLY A 522 -15.91 -16.72 8.13
C GLY A 522 -16.91 -17.61 8.86
N ASP A 523 -17.25 -18.77 8.28
CA ASP A 523 -18.16 -19.75 8.88
C ASP A 523 -17.61 -20.25 10.24
N ALA A 524 -16.35 -20.66 10.28
CA ALA A 524 -15.72 -21.21 11.48
C ALA A 524 -15.58 -20.18 12.62
N LEU A 525 -15.35 -18.90 12.30
CA LEU A 525 -15.31 -17.83 13.31
C LEU A 525 -16.70 -17.43 13.78
N THR A 526 -17.72 -17.53 12.92
CA THR A 526 -19.13 -17.39 13.32
C THR A 526 -19.54 -18.47 14.32
N ASP A 527 -19.03 -19.71 14.15
CA ASP A 527 -19.23 -20.78 15.13
C ASP A 527 -18.55 -20.47 16.48
N VAL A 528 -17.34 -19.90 16.47
CA VAL A 528 -16.63 -19.44 17.67
C VAL A 528 -17.39 -18.31 18.38
N GLU A 529 -17.87 -17.32 17.63
CA GLU A 529 -18.70 -16.24 18.15
C GLU A 529 -19.97 -16.79 18.83
N THR A 530 -20.68 -17.68 18.13
CA THR A 530 -21.89 -18.34 18.62
C THR A 530 -21.62 -19.14 19.90
N ALA A 531 -20.55 -19.93 19.92
CA ALA A 531 -20.16 -20.73 21.08
C ALA A 531 -19.76 -19.85 22.27
N THR A 532 -19.08 -18.73 22.01
CA THR A 532 -18.67 -17.76 23.03
C THR A 532 -19.88 -17.03 23.62
N SER A 533 -20.84 -16.63 22.79
CA SER A 533 -22.12 -16.06 23.19
C SER A 533 -22.97 -17.03 24.01
N ALA A 534 -23.02 -18.31 23.59
CA ALA A 534 -23.69 -19.38 24.32
C ALA A 534 -23.02 -19.70 25.66
N GLU A 535 -21.70 -19.54 25.77
CA GLU A 535 -20.99 -19.73 27.02
C GLU A 535 -21.18 -18.53 27.97
N ALA A 536 -21.05 -17.30 27.47
CA ALA A 536 -21.37 -16.08 28.23
C ALA A 536 -22.82 -16.12 28.75
N ALA A 537 -23.75 -16.65 27.96
CA ALA A 537 -25.14 -16.86 28.32
C ALA A 537 -25.34 -17.72 29.57
N ARG A 538 -24.59 -18.81 29.67
CA ARG A 538 -24.71 -19.80 30.75
C ARG A 538 -24.18 -19.28 32.09
N ARG A 539 -23.27 -18.30 32.06
CA ARG A 539 -22.56 -17.83 33.25
C ARG A 539 -23.35 -16.84 34.07
N VAL A 540 -23.38 -17.03 35.38
CA VAL A 540 -23.89 -16.02 36.32
C VAL A 540 -22.78 -15.00 36.59
N PRO A 541 -22.92 -13.72 36.18
CA PRO A 541 -21.88 -12.72 36.38
C PRO A 541 -21.68 -12.45 37.88
N GLY A 542 -20.44 -12.52 38.35
CA GLY A 542 -20.08 -12.37 39.76
C GLY A 542 -20.10 -10.91 40.27
N ASN A 543 -20.04 -9.94 39.37
CA ASN A 543 -20.01 -8.50 39.66
C ASN A 543 -20.70 -7.69 38.54
N SER A 544 -20.83 -6.37 38.72
CA SER A 544 -21.51 -5.51 37.74
C SER A 544 -20.75 -5.39 36.42
N SER A 545 -19.42 -5.40 36.45
CA SER A 545 -18.57 -5.35 35.25
C SER A 545 -18.78 -6.59 34.37
N ASP A 546 -18.80 -7.78 34.97
CA ASP A 546 -19.05 -9.04 34.26
C ASP A 546 -20.46 -9.09 33.68
N ARG A 547 -21.45 -8.52 34.38
CA ARG A 547 -22.81 -8.37 33.85
C ARG A 547 -22.84 -7.45 32.63
N GLY A 548 -22.12 -6.33 32.69
CA GLY A 548 -21.97 -5.42 31.54
C GLY A 548 -21.31 -6.08 30.34
N ARG A 549 -20.22 -6.85 30.56
CA ARG A 549 -19.54 -7.62 29.49
C ARG A 549 -20.42 -8.72 28.90
N ARG A 550 -21.16 -9.45 29.75
CA ARG A 550 -22.12 -10.47 29.27
C ARG A 550 -23.19 -9.84 28.39
N LEU A 551 -23.75 -8.71 28.82
CA LEU A 551 -24.73 -7.95 28.02
C LEU A 551 -24.13 -7.44 26.69
N SER A 552 -22.85 -7.03 26.66
CA SER A 552 -22.23 -6.59 25.40
C SER A 552 -22.04 -7.73 24.40
N ILE A 553 -21.64 -8.92 24.87
CA ILE A 553 -21.51 -10.13 24.03
C ILE A 553 -22.89 -10.52 23.47
N TRP A 554 -23.93 -10.47 24.30
CA TRP A 554 -25.30 -10.83 23.87
C TRP A 554 -25.96 -9.85 22.91
N ALA A 555 -25.64 -8.56 22.99
CA ALA A 555 -26.40 -7.53 22.28
C ALA A 555 -26.43 -7.76 20.76
N ALA A 556 -25.31 -8.14 20.15
CA ALA A 556 -25.22 -8.37 18.70
C ALA A 556 -26.11 -9.54 18.27
N SER A 557 -25.88 -10.74 18.83
CA SER A 557 -26.66 -11.94 18.50
C SER A 557 -28.18 -11.79 18.73
N VAL A 558 -28.61 -11.02 19.73
CA VAL A 558 -30.03 -10.78 20.00
C VAL A 558 -30.65 -9.84 18.96
N ILE A 559 -29.90 -8.84 18.49
CA ILE A 559 -30.37 -7.90 17.45
C ILE A 559 -30.45 -8.61 16.10
N ASP A 560 -29.45 -9.42 15.76
CA ASP A 560 -29.35 -10.02 14.42
C ASP A 560 -30.30 -11.22 14.22
N ASN A 561 -30.60 -11.98 15.28
CA ASN A 561 -31.51 -13.13 15.19
C ASN A 561 -33.01 -12.75 15.15
N ASP A 562 -33.37 -11.52 15.52
CA ASP A 562 -34.75 -11.01 15.61
C ASP A 562 -35.74 -11.97 16.35
N ASP A 563 -35.23 -12.80 17.27
CA ASP A 563 -36.06 -13.73 18.05
C ASP A 563 -36.72 -12.97 19.21
N PRO A 564 -38.06 -12.85 19.25
CA PRO A 564 -38.75 -12.07 20.28
C PRO A 564 -38.46 -12.54 21.71
N LYS A 565 -38.21 -13.85 21.91
CA LYS A 565 -37.91 -14.40 23.23
C LYS A 565 -36.52 -13.99 23.71
N SER A 566 -35.54 -14.01 22.80
CA SER A 566 -34.17 -13.57 23.06
C SER A 566 -34.12 -12.06 23.35
N ILE A 567 -34.87 -11.26 22.59
CA ILE A 567 -35.03 -9.81 22.83
C ILE A 567 -35.67 -9.55 24.20
N GLU A 568 -36.74 -10.28 24.55
CA GLU A 568 -37.39 -10.12 25.86
C GLU A 568 -36.47 -10.51 27.01
N ALA A 569 -35.72 -11.62 26.89
CA ALA A 569 -34.75 -12.05 27.89
C ALA A 569 -33.63 -11.03 28.09
N PHE A 570 -33.06 -10.52 26.99
CA PHE A 570 -32.06 -9.47 26.99
C PHE A 570 -32.57 -8.18 27.64
N ALA A 571 -33.79 -7.74 27.30
CA ALA A 571 -34.39 -6.54 27.87
C ALA A 571 -34.59 -6.65 29.39
N ARG A 572 -35.04 -7.81 29.88
CA ARG A 572 -35.17 -8.05 31.34
C ARG A 572 -33.83 -7.98 32.04
N GLU A 573 -32.77 -8.52 31.45
CA GLU A 573 -31.44 -8.48 32.06
C GLU A 573 -30.83 -7.08 32.02
N LEU A 574 -31.03 -6.32 30.94
CA LEU A 574 -30.61 -4.93 30.83
C LEU A 574 -31.29 -4.06 31.91
N LEU A 575 -32.58 -4.27 32.16
CA LEU A 575 -33.31 -3.62 33.26
C LEU A 575 -32.72 -3.99 34.63
N ALA A 576 -32.47 -5.28 34.88
CA ALA A 576 -31.87 -5.74 36.13
C ALA A 576 -30.44 -5.19 36.34
N HIS A 577 -29.66 -5.01 35.28
CA HIS A 577 -28.36 -4.34 35.33
C HIS A 577 -28.51 -2.85 35.68
N ALA A 578 -29.41 -2.13 35.02
CA ALA A 578 -29.66 -0.71 35.29
C ALA A 578 -30.13 -0.46 36.74
N GLU A 579 -30.96 -1.35 37.30
CA GLU A 579 -31.38 -1.30 38.70
C GLU A 579 -30.22 -1.54 39.66
N ALA A 580 -29.37 -2.53 39.38
CA ALA A 580 -28.18 -2.81 40.19
C ALA A 580 -27.19 -1.62 40.20
N GLU A 581 -26.96 -0.99 39.05
CA GLU A 581 -26.13 0.23 38.94
C GLU A 581 -26.71 1.41 39.73
N ARG A 582 -28.04 1.62 39.69
CA ARG A 582 -28.70 2.65 40.50
C ARG A 582 -28.55 2.39 41.99
N ALA A 583 -28.70 1.14 42.43
CA ALA A 583 -28.54 0.75 43.83
C ALA A 583 -27.08 0.94 44.31
N GLY A 584 -26.09 0.58 43.48
CA GLY A 584 -24.67 0.76 43.78
C GLY A 584 -24.25 2.22 43.90
N ARG A 585 -24.80 3.12 43.07
CA ARG A 585 -24.53 4.57 43.16
C ARG A 585 -25.13 5.22 44.41
N GLY A 586 -26.21 4.64 44.97
CA GLY A 586 -26.84 5.12 46.21
C GLY A 586 -26.05 4.82 47.48
N GLN A 587 -25.00 4.01 47.41
CA GLN A 587 -24.15 3.61 48.55
C GLN A 587 -22.75 4.23 48.53
N ALA A 588 -22.53 5.31 47.77
CA ALA A 588 -21.32 6.12 47.97
C ALA A 588 -21.27 6.60 49.43
N PRO A 589 -20.21 6.30 50.20
CA PRO A 589 -20.14 6.65 51.61
C PRO A 589 -20.28 8.16 51.73
N ALA A 590 -21.27 8.61 52.48
CA ALA A 590 -21.45 10.01 52.83
C ALA A 590 -20.12 10.53 53.37
N THR A 591 -19.41 11.30 52.56
CA THR A 591 -18.20 12.00 52.98
C THR A 591 -18.58 12.85 54.17
N SER A 592 -18.05 12.47 55.33
CA SER A 592 -18.21 13.16 56.60
C SER A 592 -17.87 14.64 56.39
N SER A 593 -18.92 15.46 56.31
CA SER A 593 -18.83 16.91 56.28
C SER A 593 -18.29 17.37 57.64
N VAL A 594 -16.98 17.51 57.74
CA VAL A 594 -16.30 18.20 58.84
C VAL A 594 -16.79 19.65 58.84
N ALA A 595 -17.61 19.98 59.83
CA ALA A 595 -18.10 21.33 60.08
C ALA A 595 -16.93 22.27 60.41
N VAL A 596 -16.51 23.08 59.45
CA VAL A 596 -15.63 24.22 59.69
C VAL A 596 -16.46 25.34 60.31
N ARG A 597 -16.33 25.48 61.62
CA ARG A 597 -16.84 26.58 62.43
C ARG A 597 -15.96 27.80 62.19
N THR A 598 -16.51 28.88 61.65
CA THR A 598 -15.86 30.20 61.63
C THR A 598 -16.77 31.24 62.25
N ASP A 599 -16.28 31.85 63.32
CA ASP A 599 -16.89 32.99 64.02
C ASP A 599 -16.69 34.30 63.24
N PRO A 600 -17.53 35.33 63.44
CA PRO A 600 -17.47 36.60 62.73
C PRO A 600 -16.88 37.73 63.59
N ALA A 601 -15.83 38.41 63.12
CA ALA A 601 -15.51 39.80 63.50
C ALA A 601 -14.33 40.32 62.67
N GLY A 602 -14.47 41.50 62.05
CA GLY A 602 -13.32 42.18 61.44
C GLY A 602 -13.66 43.31 60.47
N SER A 603 -13.93 44.49 61.03
CA SER A 603 -14.20 45.75 60.34
C SER A 603 -12.92 46.45 59.82
N ARG A 604 -13.10 47.33 58.81
CA ARG A 604 -12.19 48.39 58.27
C ARG A 604 -11.20 47.92 57.18
N ARG A 605 -10.88 48.67 56.11
CA ARG A 605 -11.00 50.11 55.80
C ARG A 605 -10.86 50.34 54.28
N ARG A 606 -11.42 51.47 53.82
CA ARG A 606 -11.37 52.08 52.47
C ARG A 606 -9.96 52.38 51.95
N THR A 607 -9.78 52.36 50.62
CA THR A 607 -9.21 53.42 49.74
C THR A 607 -9.50 53.00 48.28
N ALA A 608 -10.40 53.67 47.55
CA ALA A 608 -10.18 54.83 46.67
C ALA A 608 -9.45 54.50 45.33
N SER A 609 -10.22 54.57 44.24
CA SER A 609 -9.91 54.44 42.80
C SER A 609 -8.99 55.56 42.25
N PRO A 610 -8.54 55.60 40.97
CA PRO A 610 -9.38 55.68 39.75
C PRO A 610 -8.88 54.84 38.54
N THR A 611 -9.76 54.23 37.74
CA THR A 611 -10.36 54.75 36.50
C THR A 611 -9.35 55.07 35.39
N GLN A 612 -9.36 54.28 34.30
CA GLN A 612 -9.16 54.80 32.94
C GLN A 612 -9.99 54.00 31.93
N HIS A 613 -10.99 54.69 31.40
CA HIS A 613 -11.67 54.47 30.13
C HIS A 613 -10.69 54.69 28.97
N ARG A 614 -10.73 53.84 27.93
CA ARG A 614 -10.78 54.25 26.51
C ARG A 614 -10.84 53.04 25.57
N ASP A 615 -12.03 52.79 25.04
CA ASP A 615 -12.29 52.61 23.61
C ASP A 615 -13.02 53.92 23.16
N PRO A 616 -13.11 54.32 21.87
CA PRO A 616 -13.28 53.42 20.72
C PRO A 616 -12.71 53.89 19.36
N GLU A 617 -13.09 53.14 18.33
CA GLU A 617 -13.25 53.47 16.89
C GLU A 617 -12.00 53.41 15.98
N ASN A 618 -11.92 52.49 15.00
CA ASN A 618 -12.70 52.32 13.76
C ASN A 618 -12.12 53.19 12.61
N GLU A 619 -11.40 52.57 11.66
CA GLU A 619 -11.49 52.81 10.21
C GLU A 619 -10.34 52.15 9.40
N HIS A 620 -10.76 51.44 8.34
CA HIS A 620 -10.11 51.28 7.03
C HIS A 620 -8.65 50.77 6.92
N ARG A 621 -8.50 49.53 6.42
CA ARG A 621 -8.16 49.28 4.99
C ARG A 621 -8.09 47.80 4.67
N SER A 622 -8.98 47.38 3.77
CA SER A 622 -8.86 46.18 2.95
C SER A 622 -7.61 46.26 2.07
N SER A 623 -6.74 45.26 2.15
CA SER A 623 -5.74 44.97 1.12
C SER A 623 -6.03 43.60 0.52
N LEU A 624 -6.85 43.61 -0.51
CA LEU A 624 -6.99 42.52 -1.48
C LEU A 624 -5.67 42.39 -2.25
N SER A 625 -4.99 41.26 -2.04
CA SER A 625 -3.86 40.83 -2.85
C SER A 625 -4.37 40.46 -4.24
N ARG A 626 -4.09 41.30 -5.23
CA ARG A 626 -4.31 41.01 -6.66
C ARG A 626 -3.39 39.89 -7.10
N TRP A 627 -3.98 38.79 -7.58
CA TRP A 627 -3.32 37.87 -8.51
C TRP A 627 -3.47 38.43 -9.94
N PRO A 628 -2.44 38.31 -10.80
CA PRO A 628 -2.50 38.84 -12.16
C PRO A 628 -3.22 37.87 -13.10
N GLU A 629 -4.33 38.33 -13.67
CA GLU A 629 -4.99 37.71 -14.82
C GLU A 629 -4.06 37.75 -16.05
N SER A 630 -3.60 36.59 -16.49
CA SER A 630 -2.98 36.37 -17.80
C SER A 630 -4.05 36.42 -18.89
N ARG A 631 -4.15 37.57 -19.58
CA ARG A 631 -4.95 37.72 -20.79
C ARG A 631 -4.24 37.07 -21.97
N CYS A 632 -4.73 35.93 -22.44
CA CYS A 632 -4.52 35.43 -23.79
C CYS A 632 -5.83 35.62 -24.58
N SER A 633 -5.94 36.73 -25.31
CA SER A 633 -6.90 36.84 -26.41
C SER A 633 -6.16 36.56 -27.72
N PRO A 634 -6.64 35.66 -28.59
CA PRO A 634 -6.08 35.49 -29.92
C PRO A 634 -6.61 36.58 -30.87
N ASP A 635 -5.68 37.25 -31.56
CA ASP A 635 -5.97 38.15 -32.67
C ASP A 635 -6.68 37.40 -33.82
N PRO A 636 -7.68 38.00 -34.49
CA PRO A 636 -8.28 37.42 -35.68
C PRO A 636 -7.33 37.53 -36.90
N PRO A 637 -7.40 36.60 -37.87
CA PRO A 637 -6.48 36.56 -39.00
C PRO A 637 -6.70 37.75 -39.95
N ARG A 638 -5.59 38.44 -40.25
CA ARG A 638 -5.52 39.49 -41.27
C ARG A 638 -5.84 38.91 -42.65
N GLY A 639 -6.84 39.52 -43.29
CA GLY A 639 -7.27 39.20 -44.65
C GLY A 639 -6.15 39.35 -45.69
N VAL A 640 -6.07 38.34 -46.56
CA VAL A 640 -5.29 38.36 -47.79
C VAL A 640 -5.95 39.34 -48.77
N ARG A 641 -5.20 40.38 -49.17
CA ARG A 641 -5.53 41.23 -50.30
C ARG A 641 -5.33 40.45 -51.59
N ALA A 642 -6.39 40.37 -52.40
CA ALA A 642 -6.30 40.04 -53.80
C ALA A 642 -5.71 41.22 -54.59
N ALA A 643 -4.73 40.96 -55.45
CA ALA A 643 -4.41 41.74 -56.64
C ALA A 643 -3.39 40.98 -57.52
N GLY A 644 -3.71 40.84 -58.82
CA GLY A 644 -2.76 40.47 -59.87
C GLY A 644 -3.09 39.16 -60.56
#